data_AF-A0AB36TGC7-F1
#
_entry.id   AF-A0AB36TGC7-F1
#
_cell.length_a   1.000
_cell.length_b   1.000
_cell.length_c   1.000
_cell.angle_alpha   90.00
_cell.angle_beta   90.00
_cell.angle_gamma   90.00
#
_symmetry.space_group_name_H-M   'P 1'
#
loop_
_entity.id
_entity.type
_entity.pdbx_description
1 polymer ?
#
loop_
_entity_poly.entity_id
_entity_poly.type
_entity_poly.pdbx_seq_one_letter_code
_entity_poly.pdbx_strand_id
1 'polypeptide(L)'
;MTNNLKIILAKQKEIITSLENEIAGIEANDLVKENQKLKEELAKLKSSLEKEKIENEKLSKENKNLRNILYEQFYNEKISLLNSAEKRMDVYYRAHVEGEINRLTRFELSVKRRIDEMTKVLRANRVSLQDEIYIKLEELRNLLNVKITKAREEIMQQTGAFIQNRNEGLARLRQEQVTEQEIKARAKQNNIESIIGLNIINKVGIFLLIVGVITAAQFTYFRLPDTLKSVFTFAVGVVLLIAGEILNRKKPNVFSLGITSGGIAILYVALCLSYFQFKLLETYPALGLCILITAGTFVLSQRYNSQTISAFALIGGYLPIFSITGISAIAYGAMVYFVILNLLALIIAVNKKWAVTAYIGFVLNVIGSVYIASIMFGGLFAPSEFSFDSVITIIYILFAFVIYTLIPIAGTFRQKLSFKTSDIVLLALNTFISSVLLYWSFYASDLEDFTGLFALTFAIIYLALGRFIEKNMPKEKQVTALFYLTGLTFVVLIIPFQFGKVWLSLGWLIEGVALLSYGICKEIKRFKKAGIAISFLCLLTFLSFDVSLIQDSLFTFKYFAITLGSIIILGALIYKKNLASKESKLFKYATSINLLIFLLYIISNELKPFLSQYVQDTKFDLDYLICSAMILTSFLVAYTLPRIKVLCDNVIKGISMSIYALALLTLFSLNFTSPVKGYLVEMPLAISIVGTLELALIAFLSILAVRDLVLYFVIDHKLGIEWYPLAISLYFVIILTQNLITQYRLEFSNAAISIIYLAAALTWIIFGFAKRYVFIRRFGLAMSMLSVAKLFIIDLAFLTQGYRIVSYFVFGIILLAISFVYQYFNKKLENICEVMPDDKKNSN
;
A
#
# COMPACT_ATOMS: atom_id res chain seq x y z
N MET A 1 -7.48 107.46 -34.75
CA MET A 1 -7.64 106.23 -35.56
C MET A 1 -6.57 105.17 -35.31
N THR A 2 -5.31 105.54 -35.08
CA THR A 2 -4.16 104.62 -34.91
C THR A 2 -4.23 103.68 -33.69
N ASN A 3 -4.84 104.10 -32.57
CA ASN A 3 -4.96 103.25 -31.37
C ASN A 3 -5.91 102.07 -31.54
N ASN A 4 -7.07 102.26 -32.21
CA ASN A 4 -8.03 101.17 -32.42
C ASN A 4 -7.47 100.08 -33.35
N LEU A 5 -6.71 100.47 -34.38
CA LEU A 5 -6.03 99.53 -35.27
C LEU A 5 -4.98 98.68 -34.54
N LYS A 6 -4.21 99.27 -33.61
CA LYS A 6 -3.26 98.52 -32.78
C LYS A 6 -3.95 97.51 -31.86
N ILE A 7 -5.10 97.87 -31.29
CA ILE A 7 -5.87 96.96 -30.41
C ILE A 7 -6.45 95.80 -31.23
N ILE A 8 -7.01 96.07 -32.42
CA ILE A 8 -7.52 95.01 -33.31
C ILE A 8 -6.38 94.08 -33.75
N LEU A 9 -5.20 94.62 -34.07
CA LEU A 9 -4.04 93.83 -34.48
C LEU A 9 -3.48 92.99 -33.32
N ALA A 10 -3.51 93.52 -32.08
CA ALA A 10 -3.16 92.74 -30.89
C ALA A 10 -4.16 91.60 -30.65
N LYS A 11 -5.46 91.86 -30.80
CA LYS A 11 -6.52 90.84 -30.65
C LYS A 11 -6.44 89.77 -31.74
N GLN A 12 -6.14 90.15 -32.97
CA GLN A 12 -5.90 89.20 -34.07
C GLN A 12 -4.66 88.33 -33.80
N LYS A 13 -3.57 88.92 -33.30
CA LYS A 13 -2.41 88.15 -32.88
C LYS A 13 -2.76 87.14 -31.79
N GLU A 14 -3.50 87.56 -30.77
CA GLU A 14 -3.91 86.69 -29.67
C GLU A 14 -4.79 85.52 -30.15
N ILE A 15 -5.74 85.78 -31.07
CA ILE A 15 -6.56 84.73 -31.68
C ILE A 15 -5.71 83.77 -32.51
N ILE A 16 -4.75 84.29 -33.31
CA ILE A 16 -3.85 83.45 -34.10
C ILE A 16 -3.01 82.58 -33.18
N THR A 17 -2.44 83.13 -32.10
CA THR A 17 -1.65 82.34 -31.13
C THR A 17 -2.51 81.32 -30.39
N SER A 18 -3.78 81.64 -30.09
CA SER A 18 -4.74 80.67 -29.52
C SER A 18 -5.01 79.51 -30.49
N LEU A 19 -5.24 79.81 -31.77
CA LEU A 19 -5.47 78.79 -32.80
C LEU A 19 -4.22 77.95 -33.05
N GLU A 20 -3.04 78.56 -33.07
CA GLU A 20 -1.76 77.85 -33.16
C GLU A 20 -1.54 76.90 -31.97
N ASN A 21 -1.91 77.33 -30.75
CA ASN A 21 -1.85 76.47 -29.56
C ASN A 21 -2.88 75.34 -29.58
N GLU A 22 -4.10 75.57 -30.09
CA GLU A 22 -5.10 74.50 -30.29
C GLU A 22 -4.66 73.51 -31.36
N ILE A 23 -4.10 73.98 -32.48
CA ILE A 23 -3.54 73.13 -33.53
C ILE A 23 -2.36 72.32 -32.98
N ALA A 24 -1.45 72.94 -32.22
CA ALA A 24 -0.37 72.24 -31.54
C ALA A 24 -0.89 71.23 -30.50
N GLY A 25 -1.99 71.53 -29.81
CA GLY A 25 -2.66 70.61 -28.89
C GLY A 25 -3.33 69.42 -29.58
N ILE A 26 -3.86 69.62 -30.79
CA ILE A 26 -4.45 68.56 -31.62
C ILE A 26 -3.35 67.70 -32.26
N GLU A 27 -2.25 68.30 -32.74
CA GLU A 27 -1.08 67.56 -33.26
C GLU A 27 -0.32 66.80 -32.15
N ALA A 28 -0.32 67.32 -30.91
CA ALA A 28 0.23 66.63 -29.75
C ALA A 28 -0.64 65.44 -29.29
N ASN A 29 -1.95 65.47 -29.56
CA ASN A 29 -2.85 64.34 -29.29
C ASN A 29 -2.78 63.32 -30.42
N ASP A 30 -1.92 62.32 -30.23
CA ASP A 30 -1.56 61.22 -31.13
C ASP A 30 -2.72 60.24 -31.45
N LEU A 31 -3.98 60.66 -31.27
CA LEU A 31 -5.20 59.85 -31.47
C LEU A 31 -5.37 59.35 -32.90
N VAL A 32 -4.87 60.11 -33.90
CA VAL A 32 -4.90 59.68 -35.31
C VAL A 32 -3.90 58.55 -35.55
N LYS A 33 -2.68 58.65 -35.01
CA LYS A 33 -1.69 57.57 -35.07
C LYS A 33 -2.15 56.34 -34.29
N GLU A 34 -2.75 56.54 -33.11
CA GLU A 34 -3.32 55.47 -32.32
C GLU A 34 -4.47 54.75 -33.05
N ASN A 35 -5.39 55.49 -33.68
CA ASN A 35 -6.44 54.90 -34.51
C ASN A 35 -5.88 54.13 -35.71
N GLN A 36 -4.84 54.66 -36.35
CA GLN A 36 -4.21 54.01 -37.49
C GLN A 36 -3.50 52.71 -37.05
N LYS A 37 -2.80 52.75 -35.93
CA LYS A 37 -2.17 51.58 -35.30
C LYS A 37 -3.21 50.53 -34.88
N LEU A 38 -4.32 50.94 -34.27
CA LEU A 38 -5.42 50.04 -33.91
C LEU A 38 -6.06 49.40 -35.14
N LYS A 39 -6.22 50.14 -36.25
CA LYS A 39 -6.69 49.58 -37.53
C LYS A 39 -5.72 48.55 -38.11
N GLU A 40 -4.41 48.81 -38.04
CA GLU A 40 -3.39 47.86 -38.47
C GLU A 40 -3.35 46.60 -37.61
N GLU A 41 -3.45 46.74 -36.28
CA GLU A 41 -3.54 45.62 -35.35
C GLU A 41 -4.80 44.80 -35.59
N LEU A 42 -5.95 45.45 -35.82
CA LEU A 42 -7.22 44.80 -36.14
C LEU A 42 -7.14 44.06 -37.48
N ALA A 43 -6.47 44.62 -38.49
CA ALA A 43 -6.24 43.95 -39.77
C ALA A 43 -5.33 42.71 -39.61
N LYS A 44 -4.25 42.81 -38.82
CA LYS A 44 -3.39 41.66 -38.49
C LYS A 44 -4.15 40.58 -37.74
N LEU A 45 -4.93 40.95 -36.73
CA LEU A 45 -5.78 40.03 -35.96
C LEU A 45 -6.79 39.31 -36.85
N LYS A 46 -7.45 40.03 -37.77
CA LYS A 46 -8.37 39.41 -38.75
C LYS A 46 -7.66 38.41 -39.64
N SER A 47 -6.48 38.75 -40.17
CA SER A 47 -5.70 37.83 -41.00
C SER A 47 -5.25 36.58 -40.23
N SER A 48 -4.79 36.73 -38.98
CA SER A 48 -4.43 35.59 -38.13
C SER A 48 -5.64 34.70 -37.82
N LEU A 49 -6.79 35.30 -37.50
CA LEU A 49 -8.04 34.57 -37.27
C LEU A 49 -8.47 33.77 -38.51
N GLU A 50 -8.29 34.32 -39.69
CA GLU A 50 -8.64 33.66 -40.95
C GLU A 50 -7.69 32.50 -41.26
N LYS A 51 -6.38 32.65 -40.98
CA LYS A 51 -5.41 31.54 -41.05
C LYS A 51 -5.74 30.41 -40.08
N GLU A 52 -6.02 30.75 -38.82
CA GLU A 52 -6.42 29.78 -37.78
C GLU A 52 -7.71 29.05 -38.16
N LYS A 53 -8.68 29.74 -38.77
CA LYS A 53 -9.91 29.09 -39.29
C LYS A 53 -9.59 28.08 -40.39
N ILE A 54 -8.75 28.43 -41.35
CA ILE A 54 -8.34 27.53 -42.45
C ILE A 54 -7.60 26.30 -41.88
N GLU A 55 -6.72 26.50 -40.91
CA GLU A 55 -5.99 25.40 -40.26
C GLU A 55 -6.93 24.49 -39.47
N ASN A 56 -7.90 25.06 -38.75
CA ASN A 56 -8.90 24.30 -38.01
C ASN A 56 -9.83 23.50 -38.95
N GLU A 57 -10.22 24.07 -40.10
CA GLU A 57 -10.94 23.32 -41.14
C GLU A 57 -10.11 22.16 -41.71
N LYS A 58 -8.82 22.38 -41.95
CA LYS A 58 -7.90 21.33 -42.42
C LYS A 58 -7.75 20.23 -41.38
N LEU A 59 -7.51 20.57 -40.11
CA LEU A 59 -7.42 19.63 -39.00
C LEU A 59 -8.74 18.88 -38.77
N SER A 60 -9.88 19.55 -38.92
CA SER A 60 -11.20 18.92 -38.85
C SER A 60 -11.39 17.89 -39.97
N LYS A 61 -10.97 18.22 -41.20
CA LYS A 61 -11.01 17.30 -42.35
C LYS A 61 -10.07 16.11 -42.16
N GLU A 62 -8.87 16.34 -41.65
CA GLU A 62 -7.88 15.30 -41.35
C GLU A 62 -8.37 14.36 -40.23
N ASN A 63 -8.92 14.92 -39.15
CA ASN A 63 -9.56 14.14 -38.09
C ASN A 63 -10.72 13.29 -38.63
N LYS A 64 -11.55 13.84 -39.52
CA LYS A 64 -12.63 13.07 -40.16
C LYS A 64 -12.09 11.92 -41.00
N ASN A 65 -10.99 12.15 -41.74
CA ASN A 65 -10.35 11.12 -42.56
C ASN A 65 -9.73 10.01 -41.70
N LEU A 66 -8.94 10.38 -40.68
CA LEU A 66 -8.36 9.44 -39.72
C LEU A 66 -9.44 8.62 -39.01
N ARG A 67 -10.54 9.27 -38.65
CA ARG A 67 -11.69 8.59 -38.05
C ARG A 67 -12.25 7.53 -39.00
N ASN A 68 -12.42 7.85 -40.28
CA ASN A 68 -12.91 6.89 -41.27
C ASN A 68 -11.94 5.71 -41.48
N ILE A 69 -10.64 5.97 -41.58
CA ILE A 69 -9.60 4.92 -41.69
C ILE A 69 -9.66 3.99 -40.48
N LEU A 70 -9.80 4.55 -39.28
CA LEU A 70 -9.91 3.78 -38.05
C LEU A 70 -11.18 2.90 -38.03
N TYR A 71 -12.31 3.42 -38.52
CA TYR A 71 -13.55 2.64 -38.66
C TYR A 71 -13.36 1.45 -39.61
N GLU A 72 -12.73 1.68 -40.76
CA GLU A 72 -12.46 0.66 -41.76
C GLU A 72 -11.53 -0.43 -41.20
N GLN A 73 -10.44 -0.02 -40.52
CA GLN A 73 -9.52 -0.96 -39.87
C GLN A 73 -10.23 -1.83 -38.83
N PHE A 74 -11.04 -1.24 -37.95
CA PHE A 74 -11.75 -2.01 -36.93
C PHE A 74 -12.81 -2.95 -37.51
N TYR A 75 -13.49 -2.52 -38.58
CA TYR A 75 -14.42 -3.38 -39.30
C TYR A 75 -13.71 -4.58 -39.92
N ASN A 76 -12.56 -4.35 -40.57
CA ASN A 76 -11.74 -5.41 -41.17
C ASN A 76 -11.21 -6.39 -40.11
N GLU A 77 -10.74 -5.89 -38.95
CA GLU A 77 -10.33 -6.74 -37.83
C GLU A 77 -11.49 -7.57 -37.29
N LYS A 78 -12.68 -6.98 -37.14
CA LYS A 78 -13.88 -7.68 -36.68
C LYS A 78 -14.23 -8.83 -37.62
N ILE A 79 -14.22 -8.59 -38.93
CA ILE A 79 -14.45 -9.63 -39.94
C ILE A 79 -13.38 -10.72 -39.86
N SER A 80 -12.10 -10.35 -39.75
CA SER A 80 -11.00 -11.31 -39.62
C SER A 80 -11.15 -12.20 -38.38
N LEU A 81 -11.57 -11.62 -37.26
CA LEU A 81 -11.82 -12.37 -36.01
C LEU A 81 -13.02 -13.31 -36.17
N LEU A 82 -14.12 -12.84 -36.78
CA LEU A 82 -15.30 -13.66 -37.08
C LEU A 82 -14.94 -14.85 -37.98
N ASN A 83 -14.17 -14.62 -39.05
CA ASN A 83 -13.73 -15.69 -39.94
C ASN A 83 -12.78 -16.68 -39.24
N SER A 84 -11.92 -16.18 -38.35
CA SER A 84 -11.05 -17.04 -37.53
C SER A 84 -11.84 -17.87 -36.54
N ALA A 85 -12.86 -17.30 -35.91
CA ALA A 85 -13.77 -17.99 -35.00
C ALA A 85 -14.60 -19.05 -35.73
N GLU A 86 -15.13 -18.72 -36.91
CA GLU A 86 -15.84 -19.64 -37.81
C GLU A 86 -14.97 -20.87 -38.11
N LYS A 87 -13.72 -20.65 -38.54
CA LYS A 87 -12.77 -21.72 -38.84
C LYS A 87 -12.44 -22.59 -37.63
N ARG A 88 -12.24 -21.99 -36.45
CA ARG A 88 -11.96 -22.74 -35.20
C ARG A 88 -13.16 -23.57 -34.76
N MET A 89 -14.36 -23.01 -34.84
CA MET A 89 -15.61 -23.72 -34.57
C MET A 89 -15.77 -24.90 -35.53
N ASP A 90 -15.55 -24.71 -36.84
CA ASP A 90 -15.64 -25.79 -37.81
C ASP A 90 -14.70 -26.94 -37.49
N VAL A 91 -13.43 -26.65 -37.17
CA VAL A 91 -12.46 -27.69 -36.81
C VAL A 91 -12.88 -28.42 -35.53
N TYR A 92 -13.30 -27.69 -34.49
CA TYR A 92 -13.70 -28.28 -33.21
C TYR A 92 -14.93 -29.19 -33.36
N TYR A 93 -15.97 -28.70 -34.02
CA TYR A 93 -17.21 -29.46 -34.18
C TYR A 93 -17.03 -30.64 -35.13
N ARG A 94 -16.28 -30.48 -36.23
CA ARG A 94 -15.96 -31.60 -37.12
C ARG A 94 -15.22 -32.70 -36.38
N ALA A 95 -14.19 -32.35 -35.59
CA ALA A 95 -13.46 -33.32 -34.79
C ALA A 95 -14.34 -34.01 -33.72
N HIS A 96 -15.30 -33.29 -33.13
CA HIS A 96 -16.24 -33.85 -32.17
C HIS A 96 -17.19 -34.85 -32.83
N VAL A 97 -17.81 -34.47 -33.95
CA VAL A 97 -18.74 -35.31 -34.73
C VAL A 97 -18.04 -36.55 -35.27
N GLU A 98 -16.85 -36.40 -35.87
CA GLU A 98 -16.02 -37.52 -36.29
C GLU A 98 -15.67 -38.44 -35.11
N GLY A 99 -15.38 -37.85 -33.94
CA GLY A 99 -15.12 -38.59 -32.70
C GLY A 99 -16.31 -39.43 -32.22
N GLU A 100 -17.53 -38.87 -32.26
CA GLU A 100 -18.76 -39.59 -31.92
C GLU A 100 -19.07 -40.70 -32.93
N ILE A 101 -18.96 -40.42 -34.23
CA ILE A 101 -19.15 -41.42 -35.30
C ILE A 101 -18.14 -42.55 -35.15
N ASN A 102 -16.87 -42.24 -34.82
CA ASN A 102 -15.83 -43.24 -34.61
C ASN A 102 -16.07 -44.08 -33.35
N ARG A 103 -16.64 -43.50 -32.28
CA ARG A 103 -17.06 -44.24 -31.08
C ARG A 103 -18.24 -45.15 -31.38
N LEU A 104 -19.25 -44.65 -32.09
CA LEU A 104 -20.43 -45.42 -32.49
C LEU A 104 -20.06 -46.57 -33.41
N THR A 105 -19.15 -46.34 -34.37
CA THR A 105 -18.63 -47.38 -35.28
C THR A 105 -17.79 -48.42 -34.53
N ARG A 106 -16.98 -48.01 -33.53
CA ARG A 106 -16.29 -48.98 -32.66
C ARG A 106 -17.26 -49.83 -31.85
N PHE A 107 -18.32 -49.23 -31.33
CA PHE A 107 -19.38 -49.97 -30.64
C PHE A 107 -20.06 -50.97 -31.59
N GLU A 108 -20.42 -50.54 -32.81
CA GLU A 108 -20.95 -51.41 -33.87
C GLU A 108 -20.09 -52.65 -34.08
N LEU A 109 -18.80 -52.45 -34.35
CA LEU A 109 -17.84 -53.51 -34.62
C LEU A 109 -17.64 -54.42 -33.41
N SER A 110 -17.57 -53.86 -32.19
CA SER A 110 -17.42 -54.64 -30.97
C SER A 110 -18.61 -55.56 -30.70
N VAL A 111 -19.83 -55.10 -30.94
CA VAL A 111 -21.04 -55.90 -30.74
C VAL A 111 -21.15 -56.97 -31.84
N LYS A 112 -20.93 -56.61 -33.11
CA LYS A 112 -20.91 -57.57 -34.22
C LYS A 112 -19.90 -58.68 -34.01
N ARG A 113 -18.67 -58.34 -33.60
CA ARG A 113 -17.63 -59.32 -33.28
C ARG A 113 -18.04 -60.27 -32.17
N ARG A 114 -18.70 -59.79 -31.11
CA ARG A 114 -19.21 -60.65 -30.03
C ARG A 114 -20.31 -61.60 -30.51
N ILE A 115 -21.20 -61.14 -31.40
CA ILE A 115 -22.21 -61.99 -32.04
C ILE A 115 -21.52 -63.08 -32.88
N ASP A 116 -20.49 -62.73 -33.66
CA ASP A 116 -19.72 -63.70 -34.45
C ASP A 116 -18.97 -64.71 -33.56
N GLU A 117 -18.39 -64.26 -32.44
CA GLU A 117 -17.75 -65.12 -31.43
C GLU A 117 -18.76 -66.11 -30.81
N MET A 118 -19.95 -65.65 -30.41
CA MET A 118 -21.03 -66.53 -29.93
C MET A 118 -21.44 -67.56 -30.99
N THR A 119 -21.61 -67.10 -32.24
CA THR A 119 -21.93 -67.96 -33.39
C THR A 119 -20.85 -69.03 -33.60
N LYS A 120 -19.57 -68.67 -33.43
CA LYS A 120 -18.43 -69.60 -33.55
C LYS A 120 -18.42 -70.65 -32.44
N VAL A 121 -18.71 -70.25 -31.20
CA VAL A 121 -18.82 -71.19 -30.05
C VAL A 121 -19.96 -72.18 -30.24
N LEU A 122 -21.11 -71.73 -30.75
CA LEU A 122 -22.25 -72.60 -31.05
C LEU A 122 -21.91 -73.64 -32.15
N ARG A 123 -21.23 -73.21 -33.21
CA ARG A 123 -20.76 -74.12 -34.27
C ARG A 123 -19.75 -75.15 -33.76
N ALA A 124 -18.81 -74.75 -32.90
CA ALA A 124 -17.80 -75.64 -32.33
C ALA A 124 -18.42 -76.76 -31.48
N ASN A 125 -19.57 -76.50 -30.85
CA ASN A 125 -20.32 -77.47 -30.03
C ASN A 125 -21.43 -78.20 -30.80
N ARG A 126 -21.43 -78.16 -32.14
CA ARG A 126 -22.37 -78.87 -33.03
C ARG A 126 -23.85 -78.51 -32.82
N VAL A 127 -24.16 -77.29 -32.37
CA VAL A 127 -25.55 -76.80 -32.30
C VAL A 127 -26.10 -76.61 -33.72
N SER A 128 -27.31 -77.11 -33.98
CA SER A 128 -27.96 -77.03 -35.31
C SER A 128 -28.16 -75.58 -35.74
N LEU A 129 -27.93 -75.27 -37.02
CA LEU A 129 -28.18 -73.94 -37.59
C LEU A 129 -29.67 -73.54 -37.60
N GLN A 130 -30.56 -74.52 -37.43
CA GLN A 130 -32.01 -74.32 -37.31
C GLN A 130 -32.46 -74.03 -35.86
N ASP A 131 -31.53 -74.01 -34.91
CA ASP A 131 -31.81 -73.71 -33.50
C ASP A 131 -32.24 -72.24 -33.32
N GLU A 132 -33.18 -72.02 -32.40
CA GLU A 132 -33.76 -70.71 -32.08
C GLU A 132 -32.68 -69.68 -31.70
N ILE A 133 -31.55 -70.14 -31.13
CA ILE A 133 -30.44 -69.26 -30.73
C ILE A 133 -29.82 -68.54 -31.93
N TYR A 134 -29.67 -69.21 -33.09
CA TYR A 134 -29.13 -68.55 -34.30
C TYR A 134 -30.09 -67.48 -34.83
N ILE A 135 -31.40 -67.73 -34.76
CA ILE A 135 -32.43 -66.76 -35.15
C ILE A 135 -32.36 -65.53 -34.25
N LYS A 136 -32.24 -65.72 -32.93
CA LYS A 136 -32.14 -64.63 -31.95
C LYS A 136 -30.85 -63.80 -32.11
N LEU A 137 -29.73 -64.42 -32.46
CA LEU A 137 -28.47 -63.71 -32.74
C LEU A 137 -28.56 -62.86 -34.02
N GLU A 138 -29.22 -63.36 -35.06
CA GLU A 138 -29.45 -62.61 -36.30
C GLU A 138 -30.45 -61.46 -36.07
N GLU A 139 -31.50 -61.69 -35.29
CA GLU A 139 -32.45 -60.67 -34.86
C GLU A 139 -31.75 -59.54 -34.07
N LEU A 140 -30.85 -59.89 -33.15
CA LEU A 140 -30.04 -58.92 -32.40
C LEU A 140 -29.13 -58.10 -33.32
N ARG A 141 -28.50 -58.74 -34.32
CA ARG A 141 -27.65 -58.07 -35.32
C ARG A 141 -28.44 -57.05 -36.13
N ASN A 142 -29.66 -57.41 -36.56
CA ASN A 142 -30.53 -56.52 -37.31
C ASN A 142 -31.04 -55.36 -36.45
N LEU A 143 -31.44 -55.62 -35.20
CA LEU A 143 -31.89 -54.60 -34.27
C LEU A 143 -30.76 -53.59 -33.94
N LEU A 144 -29.52 -54.08 -33.79
CA LEU A 144 -28.33 -53.24 -33.65
C LEU A 144 -28.15 -52.32 -34.87
N ASN A 145 -28.21 -52.86 -36.10
CA ASN A 145 -28.06 -52.05 -37.32
C ASN A 145 -29.11 -50.94 -37.39
N VAL A 146 -30.38 -51.24 -37.08
CA VAL A 146 -31.46 -50.24 -37.05
C VAL A 146 -31.18 -49.15 -36.01
N LYS A 147 -30.79 -49.52 -34.79
CA LYS A 147 -30.49 -48.57 -33.71
C LYS A 147 -29.29 -47.68 -34.03
N ILE A 148 -28.23 -48.24 -34.63
CA ILE A 148 -27.03 -47.48 -35.01
C ILE A 148 -27.31 -46.53 -36.17
N THR A 149 -28.13 -46.95 -37.14
CA THR A 149 -28.55 -46.09 -38.26
C THR A 149 -29.33 -44.89 -37.74
N LYS A 150 -30.30 -45.13 -36.84
CA LYS A 150 -31.05 -44.07 -36.18
C LYS A 150 -30.16 -43.12 -35.36
N ALA A 151 -29.19 -43.65 -34.64
CA ALA A 151 -28.23 -42.84 -33.89
C ALA A 151 -27.34 -41.97 -34.82
N ARG A 152 -26.91 -42.49 -35.98
CA ARG A 152 -26.18 -41.70 -36.98
C ARG A 152 -27.05 -40.59 -37.57
N GLU A 153 -28.31 -40.86 -37.86
CA GLU A 153 -29.28 -39.86 -38.33
C GLU A 153 -29.51 -38.75 -37.30
N GLU A 154 -29.66 -39.10 -36.02
CA GLU A 154 -29.80 -38.12 -34.93
C GLU A 154 -28.56 -37.22 -34.81
N ILE A 155 -27.35 -37.77 -34.89
CA ILE A 155 -26.09 -37.00 -34.90
C ILE A 155 -26.04 -36.05 -36.12
N MET A 156 -26.43 -36.52 -37.31
CA MET A 156 -26.47 -35.69 -38.53
C MET A 156 -27.49 -34.55 -38.44
N GLN A 157 -28.70 -34.83 -37.91
CA GLN A 157 -29.74 -33.81 -37.72
C GLN A 157 -29.30 -32.72 -36.73
N GLN A 158 -28.73 -33.13 -35.59
CA GLN A 158 -28.22 -32.19 -34.59
C GLN A 158 -27.07 -31.33 -35.15
N THR A 159 -26.18 -31.94 -35.94
CA THR A 159 -25.08 -31.25 -36.61
C THR A 159 -25.61 -30.23 -37.62
N GLY A 160 -26.61 -30.59 -38.42
CA GLY A 160 -27.26 -29.68 -39.38
C GLY A 160 -27.93 -28.47 -38.71
N ALA A 161 -28.73 -28.71 -37.66
CA ALA A 161 -29.38 -27.65 -36.89
C ALA A 161 -28.37 -26.70 -36.21
N PHE A 162 -27.27 -27.24 -35.71
CA PHE A 162 -26.18 -26.44 -35.15
C PHE A 162 -25.50 -25.56 -36.19
N ILE A 163 -25.15 -26.11 -37.37
CA ILE A 163 -24.51 -25.34 -38.46
C ILE A 163 -25.40 -24.17 -38.87
N GLN A 164 -26.71 -24.39 -38.97
CA GLN A 164 -27.67 -23.35 -39.29
C GLN A 164 -27.69 -22.24 -38.23
N ASN A 165 -27.88 -22.60 -36.95
CA ASN A 165 -27.87 -21.64 -35.84
C ASN A 165 -26.56 -20.85 -35.74
N ARG A 166 -25.42 -21.51 -35.99
CA ARG A 166 -24.09 -20.89 -36.03
C ARG A 166 -23.98 -19.88 -37.16
N ASN A 167 -24.41 -20.24 -38.38
CA ASN A 167 -24.36 -19.35 -39.54
C ASN A 167 -25.26 -18.12 -39.34
N GLU A 168 -26.46 -18.31 -38.77
CA GLU A 168 -27.35 -17.21 -38.40
C GLU A 168 -26.73 -16.31 -37.33
N GLY A 169 -26.11 -16.88 -36.29
CA GLY A 169 -25.39 -16.12 -35.26
C GLY A 169 -24.21 -15.32 -35.81
N LEU A 170 -23.39 -15.92 -36.67
CA LEU A 170 -22.28 -15.26 -37.34
C LEU A 170 -22.77 -14.14 -38.29
N ALA A 171 -23.86 -14.37 -39.01
CA ALA A 171 -24.47 -13.35 -39.87
C ALA A 171 -24.97 -12.15 -39.06
N ARG A 172 -25.61 -12.37 -37.91
CA ARG A 172 -26.01 -11.29 -36.98
C ARG A 172 -24.81 -10.50 -36.48
N LEU A 173 -23.75 -11.18 -36.04
CA LEU A 173 -22.53 -10.52 -35.57
C LEU A 173 -21.80 -9.73 -36.67
N ARG A 174 -21.85 -10.20 -37.93
CA ARG A 174 -21.32 -9.46 -39.09
C ARG A 174 -22.10 -8.17 -39.37
N GLN A 175 -23.41 -8.17 -39.14
CA GLN A 175 -24.29 -7.01 -39.36
C GLN A 175 -24.28 -5.98 -38.23
N GLU A 176 -23.82 -6.36 -37.04
CA GLU A 176 -23.74 -5.46 -35.89
C GLU A 176 -22.71 -4.35 -36.11
N GLN A 177 -23.12 -3.09 -35.95
CA GLN A 177 -22.23 -1.93 -36.13
C GLN A 177 -21.28 -1.77 -34.94
N VAL A 178 -20.01 -1.46 -35.21
CA VAL A 178 -19.03 -1.17 -34.15
C VAL A 178 -19.33 0.22 -33.58
N THR A 179 -19.56 0.32 -32.27
CA THR A 179 -19.90 1.60 -31.64
C THR A 179 -18.66 2.48 -31.43
N GLU A 180 -18.87 3.80 -31.42
CA GLU A 180 -17.78 4.77 -31.25
C GLU A 180 -17.07 4.64 -29.88
N GLN A 181 -17.77 4.17 -28.85
CA GLN A 181 -17.19 3.91 -27.52
C GLN A 181 -16.21 2.74 -27.54
N GLU A 182 -16.53 1.66 -28.25
CA GLU A 182 -15.67 0.47 -28.37
C GLU A 182 -14.38 0.80 -29.12
N ILE A 183 -14.49 1.61 -30.18
CA ILE A 183 -13.36 2.13 -30.95
C ILE A 183 -12.44 2.98 -30.06
N LYS A 184 -13.01 3.92 -29.29
CA LYS A 184 -12.23 4.75 -28.36
C LYS A 184 -11.52 3.92 -27.28
N ALA A 185 -12.18 2.90 -26.73
CA ALA A 185 -11.58 2.01 -25.73
C ALA A 185 -10.40 1.21 -26.30
N ARG A 186 -10.55 0.66 -27.51
CA ARG A 186 -9.53 -0.15 -28.18
C ARG A 186 -8.35 0.68 -28.67
N ALA A 187 -8.62 1.88 -29.21
CA ALA A 187 -7.58 2.85 -29.57
C ALA A 187 -6.75 3.28 -28.34
N LYS A 188 -7.40 3.50 -27.19
CA LYS A 188 -6.71 3.83 -25.93
C LYS A 188 -5.80 2.69 -25.44
N GLN A 189 -6.21 1.44 -25.64
CA GLN A 189 -5.41 0.27 -25.23
C GLN A 189 -4.15 0.08 -26.08
N ASN A 190 -4.22 0.33 -27.40
CA ASN A 190 -3.07 0.22 -28.30
C ASN A 190 -2.09 1.40 -28.14
N ASN A 191 -2.61 2.59 -27.83
CA ASN A 191 -1.78 3.77 -27.58
C ASN A 191 -0.85 3.62 -26.38
N ILE A 192 -1.22 2.88 -25.32
CA ILE A 192 -0.34 2.72 -24.14
C ILE A 192 0.94 1.95 -24.49
N GLU A 193 0.86 0.91 -25.34
CA GLU A 193 2.04 0.12 -25.76
C GLU A 193 3.01 0.98 -26.58
N SER A 194 2.47 1.77 -27.50
CA SER A 194 3.21 2.74 -28.33
C SER A 194 3.82 3.88 -27.49
N ILE A 195 3.08 4.43 -26.52
CA ILE A 195 3.57 5.49 -25.62
C ILE A 195 4.75 4.99 -24.77
N ILE A 196 4.68 3.76 -24.24
CA ILE A 196 5.76 3.18 -23.45
C ILE A 196 6.97 2.87 -24.33
N GLY A 197 6.76 2.15 -25.44
CA GLY A 197 7.82 1.65 -26.32
C GLY A 197 8.55 2.76 -27.10
N LEU A 198 7.85 3.81 -27.53
CA LEU A 198 8.46 4.91 -28.27
C LEU A 198 8.82 6.12 -27.40
N ASN A 199 7.98 6.52 -26.45
CA ASN A 199 8.08 7.85 -25.83
C ASN A 199 8.75 7.82 -24.46
N ILE A 200 8.38 6.88 -23.58
CA ILE A 200 8.93 6.80 -22.21
C ILE A 200 10.37 6.28 -22.24
N ILE A 201 10.62 5.17 -22.95
CA ILE A 201 11.96 4.56 -23.03
C ILE A 201 13.00 5.54 -23.60
N ASN A 202 12.63 6.29 -24.65
CA ASN A 202 13.51 7.29 -25.26
C ASN A 202 13.77 8.49 -24.33
N LYS A 203 12.73 9.04 -23.67
CA LYS A 203 12.88 10.16 -22.73
C LYS A 203 13.70 9.81 -21.50
N VAL A 204 13.52 8.60 -20.98
CA VAL A 204 14.37 8.09 -19.89
C VAL A 204 15.82 8.02 -20.38
N GLY A 205 16.09 7.49 -21.57
CA GLY A 205 17.44 7.51 -22.16
C GLY A 205 18.10 8.90 -22.18
N ILE A 206 17.36 9.95 -22.55
CA ILE A 206 17.87 11.35 -22.59
C ILE A 206 18.02 11.95 -21.19
N PHE A 207 17.05 11.73 -20.29
CA PHE A 207 17.08 12.24 -18.91
C PHE A 207 18.32 11.76 -18.14
N LEU A 208 18.72 10.51 -18.37
CA LEU A 208 19.89 9.93 -17.72
C LEU A 208 21.21 10.59 -18.14
N LEU A 209 21.26 11.17 -19.34
CA LEU A 209 22.38 12.01 -19.76
C LEU A 209 22.41 13.36 -19.03
N ILE A 210 21.26 13.95 -18.70
CA ILE A 210 21.14 15.29 -18.07
C ILE A 210 21.44 15.25 -16.57
N VAL A 211 20.97 14.23 -15.86
CA VAL A 211 21.23 14.08 -14.41
C VAL A 211 22.73 13.99 -14.13
N GLY A 212 23.51 13.38 -15.03
CA GLY A 212 24.97 13.38 -14.94
C GLY A 212 25.61 14.78 -14.92
N VAL A 213 24.91 15.82 -15.39
CA VAL A 213 25.42 17.19 -15.51
C VAL A 213 25.03 18.07 -14.31
N ILE A 214 23.83 17.89 -13.72
CA ILE A 214 23.29 18.75 -12.66
C ILE A 214 23.99 18.56 -11.31
N THR A 215 24.40 17.35 -10.99
CA THR A 215 25.13 17.03 -9.75
C THR A 215 26.46 17.78 -9.64
N ALA A 216 26.96 18.35 -10.74
CA ALA A 216 28.14 19.22 -10.76
C ALA A 216 27.89 20.67 -10.28
N ALA A 217 26.63 21.14 -10.18
CA ALA A 217 26.30 22.57 -10.01
C ALA A 217 25.93 23.05 -8.59
N GLN A 218 25.67 22.16 -7.62
CA GLN A 218 25.16 22.52 -6.27
C GLN A 218 26.19 23.17 -5.30
N PHE A 219 27.37 23.58 -5.77
CA PHE A 219 28.51 23.98 -4.94
C PHE A 219 28.47 25.44 -4.41
N THR A 220 27.45 26.26 -4.72
CA THR A 220 27.56 27.74 -4.63
C THR A 220 26.78 28.47 -3.49
N TYR A 221 25.81 27.86 -2.81
CA TYR A 221 24.88 28.54 -1.85
C TYR A 221 25.46 28.85 -0.44
N PHE A 222 26.68 28.41 -0.10
CA PHE A 222 27.17 28.30 1.28
C PHE A 222 27.88 29.54 1.92
N ARG A 223 27.80 30.78 1.38
CA ARG A 223 28.75 31.89 1.72
C ARG A 223 28.33 33.06 2.65
N LEU A 224 27.18 33.06 3.37
CA LEU A 224 26.78 34.19 4.27
C LEU A 224 27.18 34.01 5.77
N PRO A 225 27.46 35.09 6.56
CA PRO A 225 27.78 35.04 8.01
C PRO A 225 26.57 34.76 8.92
N ASP A 226 26.79 34.16 10.09
CA ASP A 226 25.72 33.63 10.95
C ASP A 226 25.01 34.65 11.86
N THR A 227 25.72 35.66 12.34
CA THR A 227 25.14 36.76 13.15
C THR A 227 24.09 37.56 12.39
N LEU A 228 24.37 37.87 11.12
CA LEU A 228 23.46 38.61 10.24
C LEU A 228 22.18 37.81 9.92
N LYS A 229 22.29 36.49 9.78
CA LYS A 229 21.12 35.61 9.60
C LYS A 229 20.20 35.66 10.82
N SER A 230 20.77 35.65 12.03
CA SER A 230 20.01 35.71 13.28
C SER A 230 19.27 37.05 13.48
N VAL A 231 19.99 38.16 13.38
CA VAL A 231 19.43 39.51 13.59
C VAL A 231 18.31 39.80 12.61
N PHE A 232 18.50 39.43 11.34
CA PHE A 232 17.48 39.57 10.32
C PHE A 232 16.21 38.79 10.66
N THR A 233 16.35 37.57 11.19
CA THR A 233 15.21 36.72 11.57
C THR A 233 14.42 37.33 12.74
N PHE A 234 15.10 37.87 13.77
CA PHE A 234 14.43 38.57 14.87
C PHE A 234 13.72 39.85 14.40
N ALA A 235 14.37 40.64 13.55
CA ALA A 235 13.78 41.87 13.01
C ALA A 235 12.49 41.59 12.23
N VAL A 236 12.47 40.55 11.39
CA VAL A 236 11.27 40.13 10.65
C VAL A 236 10.14 39.73 11.62
N GLY A 237 10.44 39.01 12.70
CA GLY A 237 9.44 38.62 13.71
C GLY A 237 8.79 39.82 14.42
N VAL A 238 9.58 40.82 14.83
CA VAL A 238 9.09 42.03 15.49
C VAL A 238 8.25 42.88 14.53
N VAL A 239 8.70 43.08 13.29
CA VAL A 239 7.95 43.85 12.28
C VAL A 239 6.58 43.24 12.02
N LEU A 240 6.50 41.91 11.93
CA LEU A 240 5.23 41.21 11.75
C LEU A 240 4.31 41.34 12.98
N LEU A 241 4.85 41.33 14.19
CA LEU A 241 4.06 41.60 15.40
C LEU A 241 3.48 43.02 15.44
N ILE A 242 4.29 44.03 15.09
CA ILE A 242 3.83 45.43 15.04
C ILE A 242 2.75 45.58 13.96
N ALA A 243 2.97 45.00 12.77
CA ALA A 243 1.96 44.97 11.71
C ALA A 243 0.67 44.28 12.17
N GLY A 244 0.78 43.15 12.88
CA GLY A 244 -0.35 42.45 13.49
C GLY A 244 -1.13 43.29 14.49
N GLU A 245 -0.45 43.99 15.41
CA GLU A 245 -1.08 44.88 16.39
C GLU A 245 -1.81 46.04 15.73
N ILE A 246 -1.22 46.67 14.70
CA ILE A 246 -1.86 47.77 13.95
C ILE A 246 -3.13 47.27 13.25
N LEU A 247 -3.07 46.09 12.62
CA LEU A 247 -4.20 45.50 11.91
C LEU A 247 -5.32 45.05 12.86
N ASN A 248 -4.97 44.48 14.03
CA ASN A 248 -5.94 44.01 15.02
C ASN A 248 -6.69 45.15 15.72
N ARG A 249 -6.14 46.37 15.77
CA ARG A 249 -6.79 47.55 16.39
C ARG A 249 -8.06 48.00 15.68
N LYS A 250 -8.17 47.79 14.36
CA LYS A 250 -9.37 48.19 13.59
C LYS A 250 -10.49 47.15 13.74
N LYS A 251 -10.18 45.87 13.45
CA LYS A 251 -11.06 44.72 13.70
C LYS A 251 -10.24 43.42 13.60
N PRO A 252 -10.19 42.57 14.64
CA PRO A 252 -9.50 41.28 14.55
C PRO A 252 -10.19 40.39 13.51
N ASN A 253 -9.46 39.93 12.51
CA ASN A 253 -9.91 38.93 11.55
C ASN A 253 -8.89 37.79 11.43
N VAL A 254 -9.22 36.72 10.71
CA VAL A 254 -8.35 35.53 10.61
C VAL A 254 -6.97 35.89 10.05
N PHE A 255 -6.91 36.85 9.12
CA PHE A 255 -5.66 37.31 8.52
C PHE A 255 -4.79 38.12 9.50
N SER A 256 -5.35 39.06 10.25
CA SER A 256 -4.62 39.88 11.22
C SER A 256 -4.15 39.06 12.42
N LEU A 257 -4.97 38.10 12.87
CA LEU A 257 -4.58 37.09 13.86
C LEU A 257 -3.47 36.18 13.31
N GLY A 258 -3.54 35.81 12.03
CA GLY A 258 -2.52 35.04 11.30
C GLY A 258 -1.17 35.74 11.27
N ILE A 259 -1.14 37.04 10.93
CA ILE A 259 0.08 37.86 10.95
C ILE A 259 0.68 37.93 12.35
N THR A 260 -0.17 38.12 13.37
CA THR A 260 0.28 38.18 14.78
C THR A 260 0.89 36.84 15.20
N SER A 261 0.23 35.71 14.91
CA SER A 261 0.77 34.39 15.18
C SER A 261 2.03 34.07 14.38
N GLY A 262 2.14 34.54 13.14
CA GLY A 262 3.33 34.39 12.31
C GLY A 262 4.54 35.15 12.87
N GLY A 263 4.32 36.38 13.34
CA GLY A 263 5.35 37.16 14.04
C GLY A 263 5.84 36.45 15.31
N ILE A 264 4.91 35.92 16.12
CA ILE A 264 5.24 35.13 17.32
C ILE A 264 6.08 33.88 16.96
N ALA A 265 5.66 33.13 15.92
CA ALA A 265 6.38 31.93 15.50
C ALA A 265 7.81 32.26 15.04
N ILE A 266 7.99 33.33 14.27
CA ILE A 266 9.31 33.76 13.79
C ILE A 266 10.21 34.21 14.95
N LEU A 267 9.67 34.85 15.99
CA LEU A 267 10.44 35.18 17.19
C LEU A 267 10.94 33.93 17.93
N TYR A 268 10.11 32.89 18.06
CA TYR A 268 10.54 31.62 18.65
C TYR A 268 11.58 30.90 17.77
N VAL A 269 11.44 30.93 16.45
CA VAL A 269 12.44 30.40 15.51
C VAL A 269 13.76 31.15 15.62
N ALA A 270 13.71 32.48 15.69
CA ALA A 270 14.89 33.32 15.87
C ALA A 270 15.61 33.01 17.18
N LEU A 271 14.86 32.83 18.28
CA LEU A 271 15.39 32.41 19.58
C LEU A 271 16.08 31.05 19.50
N CYS A 272 15.44 30.08 18.85
CA CYS A 272 15.97 28.73 18.65
C CYS A 272 17.27 28.74 17.83
N LEU A 273 17.29 29.43 16.69
CA LEU A 273 18.47 29.53 15.83
C LEU A 273 19.63 30.24 16.54
N SER A 274 19.35 31.31 17.28
CA SER A 274 20.36 32.03 18.05
C SER A 274 20.97 31.21 19.17
N TYR A 275 20.20 30.34 19.82
CA TYR A 275 20.69 29.50 20.90
C TYR A 275 21.41 28.23 20.37
N PHE A 276 20.75 27.44 19.51
CA PHE A 276 21.28 26.14 19.08
C PHE A 276 22.27 26.20 17.92
N GLN A 277 21.93 26.92 16.85
CA GLN A 277 22.70 26.89 15.61
C GLN A 277 23.87 27.88 15.67
N PHE A 278 23.57 29.11 16.06
CA PHE A 278 24.54 30.21 16.02
C PHE A 278 25.28 30.43 17.34
N LYS A 279 24.83 29.80 18.44
CA LYS A 279 25.44 29.90 19.78
C LYS A 279 25.69 31.34 20.24
N LEU A 280 24.76 32.25 19.93
CA LEU A 280 24.84 33.69 20.24
C LEU A 280 24.26 34.05 21.61
N LEU A 281 23.36 33.22 22.14
CA LEU A 281 22.68 33.44 23.43
C LEU A 281 23.08 32.36 24.43
N GLU A 282 23.37 32.77 25.66
CA GLU A 282 23.56 31.84 26.78
C GLU A 282 22.20 31.41 27.39
N THR A 283 22.22 30.37 28.23
CA THR A 283 21.02 29.71 28.78
C THR A 283 20.09 30.66 29.53
N TYR A 284 20.58 31.45 30.48
CA TYR A 284 19.70 32.34 31.28
C TYR A 284 19.07 33.48 30.46
N PRO A 285 19.81 34.23 29.60
CA PRO A 285 19.21 35.21 28.70
C PRO A 285 18.18 34.62 27.72
N ALA A 286 18.45 33.42 27.17
CA ALA A 286 17.51 32.75 26.27
C ALA A 286 16.21 32.34 26.98
N LEU A 287 16.31 31.81 28.20
CA LEU A 287 15.16 31.48 29.04
C LEU A 287 14.34 32.73 29.40
N GLY A 288 15.01 33.81 29.82
CA GLY A 288 14.35 35.08 30.13
C GLY A 288 13.57 35.67 28.96
N LEU A 289 14.18 35.69 27.77
CA LEU A 289 13.50 36.12 26.53
C LEU A 289 12.32 35.21 26.18
N CYS A 290 12.45 33.90 26.36
CA CYS A 290 11.36 32.96 26.10
C CYS A 290 10.15 33.21 27.02
N ILE A 291 10.39 33.39 28.32
CA ILE A 291 9.34 33.69 29.30
C ILE A 291 8.63 35.00 28.95
N LEU A 292 9.38 36.03 28.56
CA LEU A 292 8.84 37.33 28.18
C LEU A 292 7.94 37.23 26.93
N ILE A 293 8.43 36.56 25.86
CA ILE A 293 7.66 36.34 24.64
C ILE A 293 6.39 35.53 24.93
N THR A 294 6.49 34.50 25.78
CA THR A 294 5.35 33.63 26.13
C THR A 294 4.30 34.35 26.96
N ALA A 295 4.71 35.12 27.98
CA ALA A 295 3.81 35.94 28.78
C ALA A 295 3.09 36.98 27.91
N GLY A 296 3.83 37.69 27.05
CA GLY A 296 3.26 38.66 26.11
C GLY A 296 2.26 38.01 25.15
N THR A 297 2.59 36.84 24.61
CA THR A 297 1.71 36.07 23.73
C THR A 297 0.45 35.60 24.45
N PHE A 298 0.55 35.18 25.71
CA PHE A 298 -0.60 34.76 26.51
C PHE A 298 -1.57 35.92 26.76
N VAL A 299 -1.04 37.10 27.12
CA VAL A 299 -1.83 38.32 27.28
C VAL A 299 -2.53 38.70 25.96
N LEU A 300 -1.80 38.66 24.84
CA LEU A 300 -2.36 38.90 23.50
C LEU A 300 -3.45 37.88 23.16
N SER A 301 -3.27 36.61 23.52
CA SER A 301 -4.26 35.56 23.26
C SER A 301 -5.58 35.80 23.97
N GLN A 302 -5.55 36.31 25.23
CA GLN A 302 -6.78 36.68 25.93
C GLN A 302 -7.38 37.98 25.43
N ARG A 303 -6.56 39.00 25.17
CA ARG A 303 -7.04 40.30 24.66
C ARG A 303 -7.81 40.13 23.36
N TYR A 304 -7.31 39.29 22.45
CA TYR A 304 -7.94 39.03 21.16
C TYR A 304 -8.89 37.83 21.15
N ASN A 305 -9.11 37.18 22.29
CA ASN A 305 -9.95 35.98 22.43
C ASN A 305 -9.64 34.93 21.34
N SER A 306 -8.36 34.70 21.07
CA SER A 306 -7.88 33.91 19.93
C SER A 306 -7.24 32.60 20.38
N GLN A 307 -7.89 31.50 20.00
CA GLN A 307 -7.39 30.14 20.22
C GLN A 307 -6.05 29.89 19.49
N THR A 308 -5.88 30.47 18.30
CA THR A 308 -4.65 30.34 17.50
C THR A 308 -3.45 30.96 18.21
N ILE A 309 -3.59 32.18 18.73
CA ILE A 309 -2.50 32.86 19.46
C ILE A 309 -2.15 32.08 20.74
N SER A 310 -3.17 31.56 21.44
CA SER A 310 -2.96 30.72 22.63
C SER A 310 -2.22 29.41 22.31
N ALA A 311 -2.51 28.78 21.18
CA ALA A 311 -1.77 27.60 20.72
C ALA A 311 -0.29 27.92 20.46
N PHE A 312 0.02 29.01 19.77
CA PHE A 312 1.40 29.46 19.57
C PHE A 312 2.11 29.83 20.88
N ALA A 313 1.38 30.41 21.84
CA ALA A 313 1.90 30.68 23.18
C ALA A 313 2.37 29.39 23.88
N LEU A 314 1.57 28.31 23.79
CA LEU A 314 1.96 27.02 24.36
C LEU A 314 3.13 26.40 23.60
N ILE A 315 3.10 26.37 22.27
CA ILE A 315 4.18 25.81 21.43
C ILE A 315 5.53 26.45 21.78
N GLY A 316 5.59 27.77 21.75
CA GLY A 316 6.83 28.45 22.08
C GLY A 316 7.12 28.50 23.59
N GLY A 317 6.09 28.44 24.44
CA GLY A 317 6.23 28.34 25.88
C GLY A 317 6.97 27.09 26.32
N TYR A 318 6.78 25.94 25.64
CA TYR A 318 7.51 24.71 25.93
C TYR A 318 8.90 24.62 25.27
N LEU A 319 9.26 25.54 24.38
CA LEU A 319 10.55 25.56 23.66
C LEU A 319 11.81 25.56 24.55
N PRO A 320 11.80 26.17 25.76
CA PRO A 320 12.87 26.04 26.75
C PRO A 320 13.28 24.62 27.11
N ILE A 321 12.44 23.61 26.85
CA ILE A 321 12.75 22.20 27.07
C ILE A 321 14.12 21.81 26.48
N PHE A 322 14.43 22.28 25.28
CA PHE A 322 15.66 21.90 24.57
C PHE A 322 16.92 22.57 25.15
N SER A 323 16.74 23.56 26.02
CA SER A 323 17.84 24.26 26.69
C SER A 323 18.30 23.58 27.98
N ILE A 324 17.56 22.59 28.49
CA ILE A 324 17.86 21.93 29.76
C ILE A 324 19.06 20.99 29.53
N THR A 325 20.18 21.31 30.16
CA THR A 325 21.36 20.43 30.19
C THR A 325 21.29 19.53 31.43
N GLY A 326 22.07 18.44 31.47
CA GLY A 326 22.01 17.36 32.48
C GLY A 326 22.28 17.73 33.95
N ILE A 327 22.12 19.00 34.31
CA ILE A 327 22.21 19.55 35.67
C ILE A 327 20.80 19.54 36.26
N SER A 328 20.58 18.80 37.36
CA SER A 328 19.27 18.68 38.03
C SER A 328 18.66 20.03 38.43
N ALA A 329 19.48 21.01 38.82
CA ALA A 329 19.03 22.37 39.16
C ALA A 329 18.25 23.07 38.02
N ILE A 330 18.67 22.88 36.76
CA ILE A 330 18.01 23.49 35.59
C ILE A 330 16.70 22.73 35.30
N ALA A 331 16.68 21.42 35.50
CA ALA A 331 15.48 20.60 35.37
C ALA A 331 14.39 20.99 36.38
N TYR A 332 14.77 21.26 37.64
CA TYR A 332 13.84 21.77 38.65
C TYR A 332 13.21 23.12 38.25
N GLY A 333 14.03 24.06 37.75
CA GLY A 333 13.53 25.33 37.23
C GLY A 333 12.54 25.15 36.08
N ALA A 334 12.81 24.21 35.16
CA ALA A 334 11.91 23.88 34.08
C ALA A 334 10.60 23.24 34.55
N MET A 335 10.62 22.36 35.54
CA MET A 335 9.41 21.79 36.14
C MET A 335 8.50 22.86 36.71
N VAL A 336 9.04 23.81 37.49
CA VAL A 336 8.27 24.94 38.05
C VAL A 336 7.64 25.76 36.94
N TYR A 337 8.41 26.06 35.89
CA TYR A 337 7.90 26.80 34.74
C TYR A 337 6.80 26.05 33.97
N PHE A 338 6.94 24.73 33.77
CA PHE A 338 5.90 23.91 33.12
C PHE A 338 4.65 23.75 33.97
N VAL A 339 4.79 23.69 35.30
CA VAL A 339 3.65 23.77 36.23
C VAL A 339 2.86 25.05 36.01
N ILE A 340 3.55 26.20 35.89
CA ILE A 340 2.91 27.49 35.59
C ILE A 340 2.19 27.45 34.23
N LEU A 341 2.83 26.93 33.18
CA LEU A 341 2.20 26.79 31.86
C LEU A 341 0.96 25.90 31.88
N ASN A 342 1.01 24.77 32.60
CA ASN A 342 -0.13 23.86 32.76
C ASN A 342 -1.28 24.51 33.54
N LEU A 343 -0.99 25.30 34.58
CA LEU A 343 -2.01 26.08 35.30
C LEU A 343 -2.66 27.13 34.40
N LEU A 344 -1.87 27.83 33.58
CA LEU A 344 -2.38 28.78 32.59
C LEU A 344 -3.29 28.09 31.56
N ALA A 345 -2.93 26.89 31.10
CA ALA A 345 -3.77 26.08 30.22
C ALA A 345 -5.10 25.67 30.91
N LEU A 346 -5.06 25.29 32.18
CA LEU A 346 -6.26 25.00 32.98
C LEU A 346 -7.17 26.23 33.12
N ILE A 347 -6.61 27.40 33.41
CA ILE A 347 -7.37 28.65 33.52
C ILE A 347 -8.09 28.97 32.20
N ILE A 348 -7.41 28.81 31.05
CA ILE A 348 -8.05 28.99 29.74
C ILE A 348 -9.17 27.97 29.54
N ALA A 349 -8.92 26.70 29.83
CA ALA A 349 -9.88 25.63 29.60
C ALA A 349 -11.17 25.85 30.42
N VAL A 350 -11.04 26.25 31.69
CA VAL A 350 -12.17 26.55 32.57
C VAL A 350 -13.00 27.72 32.04
N ASN A 351 -12.36 28.74 31.48
CA ASN A 351 -13.05 29.95 31.02
C ASN A 351 -13.59 29.87 29.59
N LYS A 352 -12.92 29.13 28.69
CA LYS A 352 -13.20 29.18 27.23
C LYS A 352 -13.41 27.81 26.57
N LYS A 353 -13.05 26.69 27.23
CA LYS A 353 -13.19 25.31 26.74
C LYS A 353 -12.63 25.09 25.32
N TRP A 354 -11.48 25.69 25.05
CA TRP A 354 -10.79 25.60 23.76
C TRP A 354 -10.01 24.29 23.61
N ALA A 355 -10.59 23.34 22.86
CA ALA A 355 -10.01 22.00 22.70
C ALA A 355 -8.60 22.00 22.07
N VAL A 356 -8.36 22.74 20.99
CA VAL A 356 -7.05 22.76 20.30
C VAL A 356 -5.91 23.17 21.23
N THR A 357 -6.13 24.19 22.07
CA THR A 357 -5.17 24.65 23.08
C THR A 357 -4.87 23.56 24.11
N ALA A 358 -5.90 22.85 24.59
CA ALA A 358 -5.73 21.77 25.56
C ALA A 358 -4.93 20.59 24.98
N TYR A 359 -5.16 20.21 23.72
CA TYR A 359 -4.40 19.15 23.04
C TYR A 359 -2.95 19.52 22.78
N ILE A 360 -2.70 20.75 22.30
CA ILE A 360 -1.33 21.22 22.05
C ILE A 360 -0.55 21.28 23.36
N GLY A 361 -1.14 21.84 24.42
CA GLY A 361 -0.54 21.85 25.76
C GLY A 361 -0.24 20.44 26.25
N PHE A 362 -1.20 19.52 26.11
CA PHE A 362 -1.03 18.13 26.51
C PHE A 362 0.15 17.45 25.82
N VAL A 363 0.21 17.52 24.49
CA VAL A 363 1.29 16.88 23.71
C VAL A 363 2.66 17.44 24.09
N LEU A 364 2.77 18.77 24.20
CA LEU A 364 4.03 19.42 24.58
C LEU A 364 4.42 19.10 26.01
N ASN A 365 3.45 19.04 26.92
CA ASN A 365 3.69 18.63 28.30
C ASN A 365 4.18 17.18 28.38
N VAL A 366 3.62 16.26 27.60
CA VAL A 366 4.07 14.87 27.54
C VAL A 366 5.53 14.80 27.08
N ILE A 367 5.88 15.50 26.01
CA ILE A 367 7.27 15.58 25.51
C ILE A 367 8.18 16.19 26.60
N GLY A 368 7.72 17.27 27.24
CA GLY A 368 8.30 17.90 28.42
C GLY A 368 8.66 16.93 29.53
N SER A 369 7.65 16.19 29.99
CA SER A 369 7.77 15.25 31.08
C SER A 369 8.69 14.08 30.76
N VAL A 370 8.65 13.54 29.54
CA VAL A 370 9.60 12.49 29.11
C VAL A 370 11.03 13.00 29.16
N TYR A 371 11.28 14.19 28.61
CA TYR A 371 12.63 14.75 28.56
C TYR A 371 13.18 15.05 29.94
N ILE A 372 12.39 15.74 30.79
CA ILE A 372 12.78 16.05 32.17
C ILE A 372 13.05 14.77 32.95
N ALA A 373 12.15 13.79 32.89
CA ALA A 373 12.34 12.51 33.58
C ALA A 373 13.58 11.77 33.08
N SER A 374 13.88 11.81 31.77
CA SER A 374 15.10 11.19 31.23
C SER A 374 16.38 11.80 31.77
N ILE A 375 16.37 13.11 32.09
CA ILE A 375 17.52 13.79 32.71
C ILE A 375 17.62 13.42 34.19
N MET A 376 16.49 13.43 34.90
CA MET A 376 16.44 13.16 36.35
C MET A 376 16.83 11.72 36.69
N PHE A 377 16.52 10.76 35.82
CA PHE A 377 16.88 9.35 35.98
C PHE A 377 18.24 8.98 35.35
N GLY A 378 19.02 9.95 34.85
CA GLY A 378 20.34 9.69 34.28
C GLY A 378 20.34 8.99 32.91
N GLY A 379 19.19 8.94 32.25
CA GLY A 379 18.98 8.35 30.93
C GLY A 379 17.61 7.67 30.80
N LEU A 380 17.16 7.43 29.56
CA LEU A 380 15.81 6.87 29.33
C LEU A 380 15.68 5.39 29.78
N PHE A 381 16.81 4.71 29.95
CA PHE A 381 16.91 3.27 30.30
C PHE A 381 17.97 2.99 31.37
N ALA A 382 18.49 4.02 32.04
CA ALA A 382 19.44 3.85 33.13
C ALA A 382 18.64 3.60 34.42
N PRO A 383 18.81 2.46 35.10
CA PRO A 383 18.26 2.29 36.44
C PRO A 383 18.96 3.29 37.37
N SER A 384 18.17 4.04 38.13
CA SER A 384 18.65 4.95 39.15
C SER A 384 18.16 4.49 40.52
N GLU A 385 19.02 4.58 41.54
CA GLU A 385 18.58 4.33 42.91
C GLU A 385 17.47 5.31 43.30
N PHE A 386 16.53 4.84 44.12
CA PHE A 386 15.44 5.67 44.61
C PHE A 386 16.00 6.89 45.36
N SER A 387 15.73 8.08 44.83
CA SER A 387 16.30 9.34 45.33
C SER A 387 15.25 10.44 45.45
N PHE A 388 15.64 11.57 46.05
CA PHE A 388 14.80 12.76 46.16
C PHE A 388 14.35 13.27 44.77
N ASP A 389 15.24 13.19 43.78
CA ASP A 389 15.00 13.54 42.38
C ASP A 389 13.88 12.67 41.77
N SER A 390 13.82 11.38 42.14
CA SER A 390 12.75 10.45 41.75
C SER A 390 11.39 10.87 42.30
N VAL A 391 11.34 11.24 43.58
CA VAL A 391 10.10 11.68 44.25
C VAL A 391 9.55 12.94 43.59
N ILE A 392 10.39 13.95 43.36
CA ILE A 392 9.95 15.20 42.73
C ILE A 392 9.45 14.96 41.30
N THR A 393 10.14 14.13 40.53
CA THR A 393 9.76 13.81 39.15
C THR A 393 8.40 13.10 39.10
N ILE A 394 8.17 12.13 39.99
CA ILE A 394 6.88 11.42 40.10
C ILE A 394 5.76 12.40 40.49
N ILE A 395 6.01 13.28 41.47
CA ILE A 395 5.02 14.31 41.88
C ILE A 395 4.69 15.25 40.71
N TYR A 396 5.70 15.66 39.94
CA TYR A 396 5.50 16.52 38.77
C TYR A 396 4.65 15.84 37.68
N ILE A 397 4.92 14.58 37.36
CA ILE A 397 4.13 13.82 36.37
C ILE A 397 2.70 13.60 36.89
N LEU A 398 2.54 13.30 38.17
CA LEU A 398 1.23 13.14 38.81
C LEU A 398 0.45 14.47 38.78
N PHE A 399 1.12 15.59 39.05
CA PHE A 399 0.52 16.92 38.93
C PHE A 399 0.01 17.17 37.50
N ALA A 400 0.84 16.90 36.49
CA ALA A 400 0.42 17.03 35.10
C ALA A 400 -0.79 16.14 34.77
N PHE A 401 -0.79 14.87 35.20
CA PHE A 401 -1.92 13.96 35.05
C PHE A 401 -3.20 14.53 35.65
N VAL A 402 -3.14 15.08 36.87
CA VAL A 402 -4.28 15.70 37.54
C VAL A 402 -4.77 16.92 36.77
N ILE A 403 -3.89 17.80 36.30
CA ILE A 403 -4.29 18.99 35.53
C ILE A 403 -5.04 18.61 34.25
N TYR A 404 -4.52 17.68 33.45
CA TYR A 404 -5.17 17.27 32.21
C TYR A 404 -6.41 16.40 32.41
N THR A 405 -6.59 15.82 33.60
CA THR A 405 -7.87 15.21 34.02
C THR A 405 -8.89 16.27 34.43
N LEU A 406 -8.45 17.33 35.12
CA LEU A 406 -9.30 18.43 35.55
C LEU A 406 -9.74 19.34 34.40
N ILE A 407 -8.91 19.54 33.36
CA ILE A 407 -9.23 20.40 32.21
C ILE A 407 -10.63 20.07 31.62
N PRO A 408 -10.93 18.81 31.23
CA PRO A 408 -12.24 18.42 30.74
C PRO A 408 -13.35 18.51 31.79
N ILE A 409 -13.07 18.09 33.03
CA ILE A 409 -14.07 17.99 34.10
C ILE A 409 -14.49 19.38 34.59
N ALA A 410 -13.53 20.23 34.95
CA ALA A 410 -13.76 21.58 35.47
C ALA A 410 -14.36 22.51 34.41
N GLY A 411 -13.90 22.42 33.15
CA GLY A 411 -14.47 23.17 32.04
C GLY A 411 -15.94 22.81 31.78
N THR A 412 -16.27 21.51 31.84
CA THR A 412 -17.64 21.02 31.64
C THR A 412 -18.54 21.38 32.82
N PHE A 413 -18.05 21.23 34.05
CA PHE A 413 -18.78 21.59 35.26
C PHE A 413 -19.11 23.08 35.34
N ARG A 414 -18.12 23.96 35.10
CA ARG A 414 -18.30 25.41 35.23
C ARG A 414 -19.17 26.00 34.12
N GLN A 415 -19.03 25.51 32.89
CA GLN A 415 -19.81 26.02 31.75
C GLN A 415 -21.19 25.37 31.61
N LYS A 416 -21.51 24.36 32.43
CA LYS A 416 -22.76 23.57 32.36
C LYS A 416 -23.04 23.00 30.95
N LEU A 417 -21.97 22.67 30.22
CA LEU A 417 -22.05 22.02 28.92
C LEU A 417 -22.01 20.50 29.08
N SER A 418 -22.36 19.74 28.05
CA SER A 418 -22.11 18.30 28.02
C SER A 418 -20.65 17.99 27.67
N PHE A 419 -20.20 16.77 28.00
CA PHE A 419 -18.90 16.29 27.54
C PHE A 419 -18.90 16.17 26.01
N LYS A 420 -17.90 16.77 25.36
CA LYS A 420 -17.66 16.60 23.92
C LYS A 420 -16.80 15.36 23.68
N THR A 421 -16.85 14.80 22.48
CA THR A 421 -15.96 13.70 22.08
C THR A 421 -14.48 14.05 22.27
N SER A 422 -14.10 15.31 22.04
CA SER A 422 -12.75 15.83 22.31
C SER A 422 -12.33 15.73 23.78
N ASP A 423 -13.29 15.90 24.69
CA ASP A 423 -13.03 15.86 26.13
C ASP A 423 -12.77 14.41 26.58
N ILE A 424 -13.55 13.48 26.04
CA ILE A 424 -13.42 12.03 26.30
C ILE A 424 -12.10 11.50 25.74
N VAL A 425 -11.73 11.90 24.52
CA VAL A 425 -10.47 11.48 23.90
C VAL A 425 -9.27 12.06 24.65
N LEU A 426 -9.33 13.32 25.10
CA LEU A 426 -8.26 13.90 25.90
C LEU A 426 -8.08 13.17 27.25
N LEU A 427 -9.18 12.83 27.94
CA LEU A 427 -9.16 12.03 29.16
C LEU A 427 -8.52 10.65 28.92
N ALA A 428 -8.93 9.95 27.87
CA ALA A 428 -8.39 8.63 27.54
C ALA A 428 -6.88 8.68 27.23
N LEU A 429 -6.45 9.66 26.42
CA LEU A 429 -5.03 9.87 26.10
C LEU A 429 -4.22 10.24 27.34
N ASN A 430 -4.72 11.13 28.19
CA ASN A 430 -4.05 11.50 29.44
C ASN A 430 -3.90 10.28 30.36
N THR A 431 -4.96 9.50 30.53
CA THR A 431 -4.92 8.27 31.33
C THR A 431 -3.85 7.31 30.83
N PHE A 432 -3.88 7.02 29.53
CA PHE A 432 -2.96 6.08 28.92
C PHE A 432 -1.51 6.57 29.03
N ILE A 433 -1.23 7.79 28.58
CA ILE A 433 0.14 8.32 28.53
C ILE A 433 0.69 8.55 29.95
N SER A 434 -0.07 9.18 30.84
CA SER A 434 0.40 9.40 32.21
C SER A 434 0.59 8.11 32.97
N SER A 435 -0.27 7.10 32.78
CA SER A 435 -0.05 5.79 33.42
C SER A 435 1.26 5.17 32.93
N VAL A 436 1.52 5.14 31.62
CA VAL A 436 2.78 4.64 31.04
C VAL A 436 3.99 5.41 31.59
N LEU A 437 3.95 6.75 31.63
CA LEU A 437 5.06 7.56 32.14
C LEU A 437 5.34 7.32 33.62
N LEU A 438 4.29 7.17 34.44
CA LEU A 438 4.44 6.90 35.86
C LEU A 438 4.94 5.48 36.10
N TYR A 439 4.45 4.46 35.37
CA TYR A 439 5.02 3.12 35.42
C TYR A 439 6.50 3.14 35.05
N TRP A 440 6.86 3.80 33.95
CA TRP A 440 8.26 3.95 33.56
C TRP A 440 9.10 4.63 34.64
N SER A 441 8.57 5.67 35.32
CA SER A 441 9.26 6.33 36.42
C SER A 441 9.47 5.42 37.64
N PHE A 442 8.51 4.54 37.94
CA PHE A 442 8.63 3.54 39.00
C PHE A 442 9.69 2.48 38.66
N TYR A 443 9.68 1.98 37.41
CA TYR A 443 10.71 1.07 36.89
C TYR A 443 12.11 1.72 36.93
N ALA A 444 12.23 2.99 36.56
CA ALA A 444 13.50 3.71 36.55
C ALA A 444 14.06 4.04 37.95
N SER A 445 13.22 3.98 39.00
CA SER A 445 13.56 4.34 40.38
C SER A 445 13.62 3.14 41.33
N ASP A 446 13.69 1.91 40.80
CA ASP A 446 13.71 0.66 41.59
C ASP A 446 12.47 0.48 42.51
N LEU A 447 11.30 0.94 42.03
CA LEU A 447 10.00 0.82 42.74
C LEU A 447 9.09 -0.23 42.09
N GLU A 448 9.66 -1.23 41.41
CA GLU A 448 8.92 -2.24 40.64
C GLU A 448 7.94 -3.04 41.50
N ASP A 449 8.31 -3.31 42.76
CA ASP A 449 7.51 -4.06 43.73
C ASP A 449 6.18 -3.38 44.10
N PHE A 450 6.05 -2.07 43.85
CA PHE A 450 4.86 -1.29 44.19
C PHE A 450 3.99 -0.96 42.97
N THR A 451 4.31 -1.49 41.79
CA THR A 451 3.56 -1.22 40.55
C THR A 451 2.10 -1.71 40.60
N GLY A 452 1.79 -2.79 41.33
CA GLY A 452 0.42 -3.24 41.58
C GLY A 452 -0.35 -2.31 42.51
N LEU A 453 0.30 -1.77 43.56
CA LEU A 453 -0.29 -0.75 44.45
C LEU A 453 -0.62 0.54 43.68
N PHE A 454 0.22 0.89 42.71
CA PHE A 454 0.00 2.01 41.82
C PHE A 454 -1.20 1.79 40.87
N ALA A 455 -1.33 0.58 40.30
CA ALA A 455 -2.51 0.19 39.51
C ALA A 455 -3.80 0.30 40.35
N LEU A 456 -3.75 -0.15 41.60
CA LEU A 456 -4.84 -0.01 42.57
C LEU A 456 -5.20 1.45 42.82
N THR A 457 -4.21 2.34 42.91
CA THR A 457 -4.42 3.79 43.08
C THR A 457 -5.19 4.37 41.89
N PHE A 458 -4.82 4.02 40.66
CA PHE A 458 -5.57 4.40 39.46
C PHE A 458 -7.00 3.85 39.48
N ALA A 459 -7.19 2.59 39.86
CA ALA A 459 -8.51 2.00 39.99
C ALA A 459 -9.39 2.80 40.97
N ILE A 460 -8.86 3.14 42.15
CA ILE A 460 -9.58 3.93 43.17
C ILE A 460 -9.93 5.32 42.65
N ILE A 461 -8.99 6.02 42.00
CA ILE A 461 -9.23 7.36 41.44
C ILE A 461 -10.36 7.32 40.41
N TYR A 462 -10.34 6.36 39.48
CA TYR A 462 -11.36 6.26 38.44
C TYR A 462 -12.73 5.82 38.97
N LEU A 463 -12.78 4.92 39.95
CA LEU A 463 -14.03 4.57 40.62
C LEU A 463 -14.60 5.77 41.38
N ALA A 464 -13.76 6.56 42.05
CA ALA A 464 -14.17 7.78 42.76
C ALA A 464 -14.66 8.87 41.79
N LEU A 465 -13.96 9.08 40.67
CA LEU A 465 -14.40 10.00 39.60
C LEU A 465 -15.71 9.55 38.95
N GLY A 466 -15.89 8.25 38.73
CA GLY A 466 -17.14 7.65 38.25
C GLY A 466 -18.31 8.03 39.17
N ARG A 467 -18.12 7.84 40.48
CA ARG A 467 -19.12 8.19 41.51
C ARG A 467 -19.36 9.70 41.62
N PHE A 468 -18.32 10.52 41.45
CA PHE A 468 -18.43 11.98 41.46
C PHE A 468 -19.27 12.49 40.28
N ILE A 469 -19.01 12.01 39.06
CA ILE A 469 -19.78 12.38 37.86
C ILE A 469 -21.21 11.85 37.95
N GLU A 470 -21.42 10.62 38.43
CA GLU A 470 -22.75 10.06 38.63
C GLU A 470 -23.62 10.94 39.57
N LYS A 471 -23.03 11.42 40.66
CA LYS A 471 -23.71 12.27 41.65
C LYS A 471 -23.95 13.70 41.14
N ASN A 472 -22.94 14.33 40.55
CA ASN A 472 -22.96 15.76 40.23
C ASN A 472 -23.37 16.07 38.79
N MET A 473 -23.32 15.10 37.88
CA MET A 473 -23.65 15.21 36.46
C MET A 473 -24.44 13.99 35.96
N PRO A 474 -25.65 13.70 36.50
CA PRO A 474 -26.39 12.46 36.24
C PRO A 474 -26.84 12.26 34.77
N LYS A 475 -26.76 13.31 33.95
CA LYS A 475 -27.05 13.25 32.51
C LYS A 475 -25.93 12.55 31.71
N GLU A 476 -24.72 12.46 32.25
CA GLU A 476 -23.52 11.98 31.55
C GLU A 476 -23.24 10.48 31.76
N LYS A 477 -24.26 9.64 31.54
CA LYS A 477 -24.20 8.18 31.80
C LYS A 477 -23.07 7.47 31.04
N GLN A 478 -22.71 7.95 29.85
CA GLN A 478 -21.62 7.37 29.04
C GLN A 478 -20.25 7.60 29.69
N VAL A 479 -20.00 8.79 30.24
CA VAL A 479 -18.73 9.13 30.91
C VAL A 479 -18.62 8.41 32.25
N THR A 480 -19.72 8.31 32.99
CA THR A 480 -19.79 7.49 34.21
C THR A 480 -19.43 6.03 33.94
N ALA A 481 -20.02 5.42 32.90
CA ALA A 481 -19.70 4.05 32.51
C ALA A 481 -18.24 3.89 32.09
N LEU A 482 -17.67 4.89 31.41
CA LEU A 482 -16.26 4.90 31.00
C LEU A 482 -15.33 4.91 32.22
N PHE A 483 -15.60 5.73 33.24
CA PHE A 483 -14.79 5.77 34.46
C PHE A 483 -14.89 4.47 35.29
N TYR A 484 -16.06 3.85 35.38
CA TYR A 484 -16.17 2.54 36.02
C TYR A 484 -15.44 1.44 35.25
N LEU A 485 -15.52 1.45 33.91
CA LEU A 485 -14.81 0.50 33.06
C LEU A 485 -13.29 0.68 33.19
N THR A 486 -12.78 1.91 33.15
CA THR A 486 -11.34 2.18 33.33
C THR A 486 -10.86 1.76 34.71
N GLY A 487 -11.65 2.00 35.76
CA GLY A 487 -11.37 1.49 37.11
C GLY A 487 -11.24 -0.03 37.14
N LEU A 488 -12.17 -0.75 36.52
CA LEU A 488 -12.14 -2.22 36.44
C LEU A 488 -10.94 -2.72 35.63
N THR A 489 -10.57 -2.05 34.54
CA THR A 489 -9.37 -2.44 33.77
C THR A 489 -8.10 -2.33 34.60
N PHE A 490 -7.96 -1.30 35.44
CA PHE A 490 -6.80 -1.18 36.33
C PHE A 490 -6.78 -2.26 37.41
N VAL A 491 -7.94 -2.77 37.86
CA VAL A 491 -8.00 -3.93 38.78
C VAL A 491 -7.43 -5.19 38.13
N VAL A 492 -7.79 -5.48 36.88
CA VAL A 492 -7.25 -6.65 36.15
C VAL A 492 -5.75 -6.49 35.91
N LEU A 493 -5.32 -5.27 35.59
CA LEU A 493 -3.91 -4.94 35.34
C LEU A 493 -3.01 -5.03 36.58
N ILE A 494 -3.57 -5.16 37.80
CA ILE A 494 -2.78 -5.40 39.02
C ILE A 494 -1.88 -6.63 38.85
N ILE A 495 -2.40 -7.71 38.26
CA ILE A 495 -1.68 -8.99 38.11
C ILE A 495 -0.44 -8.82 37.20
N PRO A 496 -0.57 -8.39 35.92
CA PRO A 496 0.61 -8.28 35.06
C PRO A 496 1.58 -7.16 35.46
N PHE A 497 1.11 -6.12 36.16
CA PHE A 497 2.02 -5.11 36.69
C PHE A 497 2.79 -5.61 37.90
N GLN A 498 2.15 -6.29 38.86
CA GLN A 498 2.83 -6.83 40.05
C GLN A 498 3.73 -8.04 39.75
N PHE A 499 3.27 -8.97 38.93
CA PHE A 499 3.97 -10.24 38.66
C PHE A 499 4.84 -10.19 37.40
N GLY A 500 4.94 -9.02 36.75
CA GLY A 500 5.84 -8.75 35.64
C GLY A 500 5.23 -8.96 34.24
N LYS A 501 5.93 -8.39 33.25
CA LYS A 501 5.52 -8.27 31.84
C LYS A 501 5.17 -9.62 31.18
N VAL A 502 5.72 -10.72 31.70
CA VAL A 502 5.49 -12.08 31.22
C VAL A 502 4.01 -12.48 31.25
N TRP A 503 3.23 -11.95 32.20
CA TRP A 503 1.83 -12.36 32.40
C TRP A 503 0.81 -11.48 31.65
N LEU A 504 1.27 -10.42 30.97
CA LEU A 504 0.41 -9.42 30.35
C LEU A 504 -0.53 -10.03 29.28
N SER A 505 0.02 -10.76 28.31
CA SER A 505 -0.77 -11.39 27.25
C SER A 505 -1.65 -12.54 27.74
N LEU A 506 -1.17 -13.31 28.73
CA LEU A 506 -1.93 -14.39 29.34
C LEU A 506 -3.15 -13.89 30.11
N GLY A 507 -3.06 -12.74 30.77
CA GLY A 507 -4.18 -12.08 31.43
C GLY A 507 -5.32 -11.77 30.46
N TRP A 508 -4.99 -11.14 29.33
CA TRP A 508 -5.95 -10.86 28.26
C TRP A 508 -6.48 -12.11 27.56
N LEU A 509 -5.64 -13.16 27.43
CA LEU A 509 -6.02 -14.41 26.78
C LEU A 509 -7.14 -15.12 27.55
N ILE A 510 -7.00 -15.28 28.86
CA ILE A 510 -7.97 -15.99 29.70
C ILE A 510 -9.32 -15.26 29.66
N GLU A 511 -9.31 -13.94 29.88
CA GLU A 511 -10.54 -13.12 29.85
C GLU A 511 -11.19 -13.13 28.46
N GLY A 512 -10.38 -12.96 27.41
CA GLY A 512 -10.85 -12.97 26.02
C GLY A 512 -11.48 -14.31 25.63
N VAL A 513 -10.81 -15.43 25.89
CA VAL A 513 -11.33 -16.78 25.58
C VAL A 513 -12.58 -17.06 26.39
N ALA A 514 -12.61 -16.73 27.69
CA ALA A 514 -13.76 -16.97 28.56
C ALA A 514 -14.98 -16.16 28.12
N LEU A 515 -14.86 -14.82 28.01
CA LEU A 515 -15.97 -13.94 27.64
C LEU A 515 -16.48 -14.21 26.22
N LEU A 516 -15.57 -14.45 25.27
CA LEU A 516 -15.94 -14.69 23.88
C LEU A 516 -16.59 -16.06 23.71
N SER A 517 -16.01 -17.13 24.27
CA SER A 517 -16.58 -18.48 24.20
C SER A 517 -17.93 -18.54 24.92
N TYR A 518 -18.04 -17.93 26.11
CA TYR A 518 -19.31 -17.82 26.83
C TYR A 518 -20.34 -17.00 26.02
N GLY A 519 -19.94 -15.86 25.48
CA GLY A 519 -20.80 -15.01 24.64
C GLY A 519 -21.28 -15.69 23.36
N ILE A 520 -20.47 -16.58 22.77
CA ILE A 520 -20.84 -17.42 21.61
C ILE A 520 -21.80 -18.54 22.03
N CYS A 521 -21.49 -19.26 23.11
CA CYS A 521 -22.30 -20.38 23.58
C CYS A 521 -23.69 -19.97 24.09
N LYS A 522 -23.79 -18.80 24.74
CA LYS A 522 -25.02 -18.22 25.31
C LYS A 522 -25.69 -17.15 24.44
N GLU A 523 -25.12 -16.81 23.29
CA GLU A 523 -25.66 -15.86 22.30
C GLU A 523 -25.89 -14.41 22.80
N ILE A 524 -25.12 -13.98 23.82
CA ILE A 524 -25.24 -12.63 24.38
C ILE A 524 -24.37 -11.63 23.59
N LYS A 525 -25.00 -10.74 22.82
CA LYS A 525 -24.32 -9.79 21.91
C LYS A 525 -23.29 -8.87 22.59
N ARG A 526 -23.56 -8.40 23.81
CA ARG A 526 -22.65 -7.50 24.55
C ARG A 526 -21.35 -8.22 24.93
N PHE A 527 -21.47 -9.45 25.44
CA PHE A 527 -20.32 -10.29 25.79
C PHE A 527 -19.52 -10.72 24.56
N LYS A 528 -20.19 -11.03 23.44
CA LYS A 528 -19.50 -11.30 22.17
C LYS A 528 -18.65 -10.10 21.71
N LYS A 529 -19.21 -8.88 21.74
CA LYS A 529 -18.45 -7.67 21.35
C LYS A 529 -17.29 -7.36 22.31
N ALA A 530 -17.52 -7.48 23.61
CA ALA A 530 -16.48 -7.29 24.62
C ALA A 530 -15.35 -8.33 24.47
N GLY A 531 -15.71 -9.61 24.34
CA GLY A 531 -14.77 -10.70 24.11
C GLY A 531 -13.94 -10.52 22.84
N ILE A 532 -14.55 -10.07 21.73
CA ILE A 532 -13.80 -9.73 20.50
C ILE A 532 -12.80 -8.61 20.75
N ALA A 533 -13.20 -7.54 21.44
CA ALA A 533 -12.31 -6.42 21.74
C ALA A 533 -11.12 -6.86 22.62
N ILE A 534 -11.37 -7.71 23.62
CA ILE A 534 -10.34 -8.21 24.53
C ILE A 534 -9.42 -9.23 23.83
N SER A 535 -9.95 -10.14 23.02
CA SER A 535 -9.11 -11.05 22.21
C SER A 535 -8.25 -10.29 21.19
N PHE A 536 -8.74 -9.17 20.65
CA PHE A 536 -7.94 -8.30 19.80
C PHE A 536 -6.83 -7.58 20.59
N LEU A 537 -7.14 -7.11 21.79
CA LEU A 537 -6.15 -6.52 22.70
C LEU A 537 -5.07 -7.55 23.09
N CYS A 538 -5.47 -8.79 23.42
CA CYS A 538 -4.57 -9.91 23.69
C CYS A 538 -3.60 -10.13 22.53
N LEU A 539 -4.13 -10.19 21.30
CA LEU A 539 -3.31 -10.37 20.10
C LEU A 539 -2.33 -9.20 19.92
N LEU A 540 -2.79 -7.96 20.11
CA LEU A 540 -1.94 -6.77 20.00
C LEU A 540 -0.82 -6.77 21.05
N THR A 541 -1.13 -7.14 22.30
CA THR A 541 -0.12 -7.24 23.37
C THR A 541 0.90 -8.33 23.08
N PHE A 542 0.46 -9.50 22.61
CA PHE A 542 1.36 -10.59 22.24
C PHE A 542 2.29 -10.18 21.09
N LEU A 543 1.75 -9.55 20.04
CA LEU A 543 2.54 -9.10 18.89
C LEU A 543 3.53 -7.96 19.25
N SER A 544 3.17 -7.09 20.18
CA SER A 544 3.98 -5.91 20.51
C SER A 544 5.03 -6.17 21.60
N PHE A 545 4.75 -7.07 22.54
CA PHE A 545 5.63 -7.31 23.69
C PHE A 545 6.25 -8.70 23.68
N ASP A 546 5.45 -9.76 23.51
CA ASP A 546 5.97 -11.13 23.56
C ASP A 546 6.77 -11.50 22.31
N VAL A 547 6.31 -11.13 21.10
CA VAL A 547 7.05 -11.37 19.86
C VAL A 547 8.35 -10.57 19.81
N SER A 548 8.40 -9.38 20.43
CA SER A 548 9.65 -8.63 20.59
C SER A 548 10.64 -9.31 21.55
N LEU A 549 10.14 -10.16 22.45
CA LEU A 549 10.91 -10.97 23.39
C LEU A 549 10.96 -12.44 22.95
N ILE A 550 11.14 -12.69 21.64
CA ILE A 550 11.08 -14.04 21.06
C ILE A 550 12.14 -15.00 21.64
N GLN A 551 13.18 -14.47 22.28
CA GLN A 551 14.26 -15.22 22.92
C GLN A 551 13.94 -15.62 24.38
N ASP A 552 12.80 -15.22 24.93
CA ASP A 552 12.36 -15.60 26.27
C ASP A 552 11.97 -17.09 26.31
N SER A 553 12.39 -17.82 27.35
CA SER A 553 12.15 -19.27 27.48
C SER A 553 10.65 -19.61 27.55
N LEU A 554 9.84 -18.67 28.01
CA LEU A 554 8.38 -18.81 28.10
C LEU A 554 7.64 -18.45 26.81
N PHE A 555 8.32 -17.91 25.79
CA PHE A 555 7.66 -17.46 24.55
C PHE A 555 6.96 -18.61 23.82
N THR A 556 7.62 -19.76 23.66
CA THR A 556 7.04 -20.95 23.01
C THR A 556 5.77 -21.41 23.73
N PHE A 557 5.76 -21.39 25.06
CA PHE A 557 4.58 -21.69 25.86
C PHE A 557 3.45 -20.68 25.66
N LYS A 558 3.74 -19.38 25.68
CA LYS A 558 2.74 -18.33 25.44
C LYS A 558 2.16 -18.41 24.03
N TYR A 559 2.99 -18.64 23.02
CA TYR A 559 2.54 -18.75 21.64
C TYR A 559 1.66 -20.00 21.45
N PHE A 560 2.04 -21.10 22.09
CA PHE A 560 1.19 -22.29 22.18
C PHE A 560 -0.15 -22.00 22.87
N ALA A 561 -0.16 -21.28 24.00
CA ALA A 561 -1.39 -20.92 24.70
C ALA A 561 -2.34 -20.06 23.84
N ILE A 562 -1.80 -19.10 23.09
CA ILE A 562 -2.58 -18.22 22.21
C ILE A 562 -3.12 -18.97 20.98
N THR A 563 -2.30 -19.82 20.37
CA THR A 563 -2.75 -20.66 19.24
C THR A 563 -3.85 -21.62 19.70
N LEU A 564 -3.67 -22.27 20.84
CA LEU A 564 -4.67 -23.12 21.48
C LEU A 564 -5.96 -22.34 21.82
N GLY A 565 -5.85 -21.15 22.40
CA GLY A 565 -7.00 -20.27 22.68
C GLY A 565 -7.77 -19.90 21.40
N SER A 566 -7.06 -19.62 20.31
CA SER A 566 -7.68 -19.33 19.00
C SER A 566 -8.40 -20.55 18.42
N ILE A 567 -7.86 -21.76 18.61
CA ILE A 567 -8.48 -23.02 18.20
C ILE A 567 -9.73 -23.31 19.04
N ILE A 568 -9.71 -23.04 20.35
CA ILE A 568 -10.89 -23.20 21.22
C ILE A 568 -12.03 -22.29 20.77
N ILE A 569 -11.75 -21.01 20.50
CA ILE A 569 -12.77 -20.07 20.01
C ILE A 569 -13.30 -20.51 18.64
N LEU A 570 -12.43 -20.98 17.73
CA LEU A 570 -12.85 -21.52 16.44
C LEU A 570 -13.72 -22.78 16.61
N GLY A 571 -13.38 -23.65 17.56
CA GLY A 571 -14.17 -24.83 17.93
C GLY A 571 -15.56 -24.45 18.44
N ALA A 572 -15.67 -23.43 19.30
CA ALA A 572 -16.95 -22.90 19.77
C ALA A 572 -17.81 -22.34 18.61
N LEU A 573 -17.19 -21.67 17.65
CA LEU A 573 -17.86 -21.17 16.44
C LEU A 573 -18.35 -22.30 15.52
N ILE A 574 -17.55 -23.36 15.36
CA ILE A 574 -17.91 -24.56 14.58
C ILE A 574 -19.06 -25.31 15.26
N TYR A 575 -18.98 -25.52 16.57
CA TYR A 575 -20.01 -26.21 17.36
C TYR A 575 -21.39 -25.55 17.20
N LYS A 576 -21.44 -24.22 17.24
CA LYS A 576 -22.68 -23.45 17.04
C LYS A 576 -23.06 -23.21 15.58
N LYS A 577 -22.34 -23.79 14.60
CA LYS A 577 -22.53 -23.57 13.16
C LYS A 577 -22.58 -22.08 12.75
N ASN A 578 -21.93 -21.21 13.53
CA ASN A 578 -22.03 -19.76 13.37
C ASN A 578 -20.95 -19.18 12.43
N LEU A 579 -20.50 -19.96 11.44
CA LEU A 579 -19.45 -19.58 10.48
C LEU A 579 -19.96 -18.62 9.37
N ALA A 580 -21.25 -18.29 9.34
CA ALA A 580 -21.83 -17.45 8.31
C ALA A 580 -21.50 -15.95 8.49
N SER A 581 -21.30 -15.49 9.73
CA SER A 581 -21.08 -14.07 10.02
C SER A 581 -19.70 -13.57 9.53
N LYS A 582 -19.61 -12.29 9.10
CA LYS A 582 -18.37 -11.68 8.60
C LYS A 582 -17.23 -11.76 9.62
N GLU A 583 -17.53 -11.50 10.89
CA GLU A 583 -16.57 -11.55 12.01
C GLU A 583 -16.04 -12.99 12.22
N SER A 584 -16.92 -13.98 12.18
CA SER A 584 -16.55 -15.39 12.35
C SER A 584 -15.72 -15.93 11.19
N LYS A 585 -15.98 -15.48 9.95
CA LYS A 585 -15.15 -15.80 8.78
C LYS A 585 -13.74 -15.21 8.93
N LEU A 586 -13.64 -13.94 9.35
CA LEU A 586 -12.35 -13.29 9.57
C LEU A 586 -11.53 -14.00 10.65
N PHE A 587 -12.18 -14.39 11.75
CA PHE A 587 -11.54 -15.16 12.81
C PHE A 587 -11.03 -16.52 12.31
N LYS A 588 -11.84 -17.25 11.52
CA LYS A 588 -11.42 -18.49 10.86
C LYS A 588 -10.13 -18.31 10.05
N TYR A 589 -10.07 -17.29 9.20
CA TYR A 589 -8.89 -17.02 8.38
C TYR A 589 -7.66 -16.68 9.23
N ALA A 590 -7.84 -15.85 10.26
CA ALA A 590 -6.78 -15.49 11.19
C ALA A 590 -6.24 -16.73 11.93
N THR A 591 -7.09 -17.62 12.42
CA THR A 591 -6.66 -18.86 13.10
C THR A 591 -5.90 -19.79 12.15
N SER A 592 -6.32 -19.93 10.89
CA SER A 592 -5.61 -20.76 9.91
C SER A 592 -4.22 -20.21 9.57
N ILE A 593 -4.08 -18.89 9.42
CA ILE A 593 -2.79 -18.23 9.20
C ILE A 593 -1.91 -18.35 10.45
N ASN A 594 -2.47 -18.09 11.64
CA ASN A 594 -1.76 -18.21 12.92
C ASN A 594 -1.20 -19.62 13.14
N LEU A 595 -1.98 -20.66 12.80
CA LEU A 595 -1.54 -22.05 12.88
C LEU A 595 -0.32 -22.31 11.97
N LEU A 596 -0.33 -21.79 10.74
CA LEU A 596 0.82 -21.93 9.84
C LEU A 596 2.06 -21.24 10.42
N ILE A 597 1.93 -20.00 10.87
CA ILE A 597 3.07 -19.24 11.43
C ILE A 597 3.62 -19.94 12.68
N PHE A 598 2.76 -20.49 13.53
CA PHE A 598 3.18 -21.26 14.71
C PHE A 598 3.96 -22.52 14.33
N LEU A 599 3.49 -23.30 13.36
CA LEU A 599 4.20 -24.49 12.89
C LEU A 599 5.59 -24.14 12.31
N LEU A 600 5.67 -23.07 11.52
CA LEU A 600 6.94 -22.57 10.98
C LEU A 600 7.88 -22.10 12.11
N TYR A 601 7.33 -21.43 13.13
CA TYR A 601 8.10 -21.01 14.31
C TYR A 601 8.70 -22.21 15.05
N ILE A 602 7.92 -23.25 15.35
CA ILE A 602 8.40 -24.47 16.03
C ILE A 602 9.52 -25.14 15.22
N ILE A 603 9.37 -25.25 13.90
CA ILE A 603 10.42 -25.81 13.03
C ILE A 603 11.70 -24.95 13.07
N SER A 604 11.57 -23.63 13.05
CA SER A 604 12.72 -22.74 13.03
C SER A 604 13.47 -22.64 14.37
N ASN A 605 12.75 -22.65 15.50
CA ASN A 605 13.29 -22.25 16.80
C ASN A 605 13.44 -23.41 17.80
N GLU A 606 12.61 -24.46 17.68
CA GLU A 606 12.70 -25.63 18.57
C GLU A 606 13.40 -26.81 17.87
N LEU A 607 13.10 -27.07 16.59
CA LEU A 607 13.71 -28.18 15.86
C LEU A 607 15.17 -27.89 15.48
N LYS A 608 15.53 -26.64 15.17
CA LYS A 608 16.90 -26.25 14.83
C LYS A 608 17.92 -26.54 15.95
N PRO A 609 17.75 -26.09 17.20
CA PRO A 609 18.69 -26.44 18.28
C PRO A 609 18.72 -27.94 18.55
N PHE A 610 17.59 -28.64 18.49
CA PHE A 610 17.54 -30.10 18.62
C PHE A 610 18.39 -30.82 17.56
N LEU A 611 18.23 -30.45 16.28
CA LEU A 611 19.01 -31.04 15.19
C LEU A 611 20.49 -30.59 15.22
N SER A 612 20.77 -29.39 15.72
CA SER A 612 22.15 -28.91 15.83
C SER A 612 23.03 -29.87 16.63
N GLN A 613 22.51 -30.49 17.70
CA GLN A 613 23.24 -31.45 18.53
C GLN A 613 23.73 -32.69 17.76
N TYR A 614 23.05 -33.08 16.69
CA TYR A 614 23.37 -34.27 15.88
C TYR A 614 24.20 -33.96 14.63
N VAL A 615 24.30 -32.68 14.25
CA VAL A 615 24.91 -32.22 12.99
C VAL A 615 26.22 -31.45 13.24
N GLN A 616 26.60 -31.15 14.50
CA GLN A 616 27.75 -30.32 14.88
C GLN A 616 29.08 -30.73 14.20
N ASP A 617 29.32 -32.03 14.04
CA ASP A 617 30.59 -32.55 13.49
C ASP A 617 30.60 -32.63 11.95
N THR A 618 29.51 -32.23 11.29
CA THR A 618 29.38 -32.29 9.83
C THR A 618 29.45 -30.90 9.19
N LYS A 619 30.04 -30.79 8.00
CA LYS A 619 30.05 -29.54 7.20
C LYS A 619 28.73 -29.26 6.45
N PHE A 620 27.65 -29.89 6.88
CA PHE A 620 26.33 -29.76 6.27
C PHE A 620 25.63 -28.50 6.78
N ASP A 621 24.95 -27.79 5.88
CA ASP A 621 24.26 -26.56 6.25
C ASP A 621 22.91 -26.87 6.91
N LEU A 622 22.85 -26.80 8.25
CA LEU A 622 21.63 -27.05 9.01
C LEU A 622 20.48 -26.12 8.59
N ASP A 623 20.80 -24.89 8.18
CA ASP A 623 19.80 -23.93 7.71
C ASP A 623 19.09 -24.41 6.44
N TYR A 624 19.76 -25.21 5.62
CA TYR A 624 19.18 -25.80 4.42
C TYR A 624 18.06 -26.80 4.77
N LEU A 625 18.31 -27.68 5.75
CA LEU A 625 17.34 -28.69 6.20
C LEU A 625 16.14 -28.06 6.94
N ILE A 626 16.38 -27.02 7.73
CA ILE A 626 15.29 -26.28 8.37
C ILE A 626 14.43 -25.56 7.34
N CYS A 627 15.04 -24.93 6.33
CA CYS A 627 14.30 -24.30 5.24
C CYS A 627 13.50 -25.30 4.40
N SER A 628 14.05 -26.49 4.12
CA SER A 628 13.29 -27.54 3.43
C SER A 628 12.09 -28.00 4.27
N ALA A 629 12.23 -28.11 5.59
CA ALA A 629 11.16 -28.58 6.46
C ALA A 629 10.02 -27.56 6.55
N MET A 630 10.36 -26.27 6.51
CA MET A 630 9.40 -25.17 6.40
C MET A 630 8.64 -25.21 5.07
N ILE A 631 9.31 -25.46 3.94
CA ILE A 631 8.68 -25.60 2.63
C ILE A 631 7.72 -26.80 2.63
N LEU A 632 8.18 -27.93 3.15
CA LEU A 632 7.37 -29.15 3.26
C LEU A 632 6.09 -28.90 4.05
N THR A 633 6.23 -28.29 5.22
CA THR A 633 5.09 -27.96 6.10
C THR A 633 4.13 -26.99 5.43
N SER A 634 4.65 -25.99 4.72
CA SER A 634 3.84 -25.04 3.95
C SER A 634 3.05 -25.73 2.84
N PHE A 635 3.67 -26.65 2.09
CA PHE A 635 2.97 -27.44 1.08
C PHE A 635 1.91 -28.36 1.67
N LEU A 636 2.17 -29.01 2.80
CA LEU A 636 1.20 -29.87 3.49
C LEU A 636 0.00 -29.06 4.02
N VAL A 637 0.23 -27.91 4.64
CA VAL A 637 -0.84 -27.03 5.13
C VAL A 637 -1.67 -26.51 3.94
N ALA A 638 -1.01 -26.00 2.89
CA ALA A 638 -1.70 -25.55 1.68
C ALA A 638 -2.51 -26.66 1.02
N TYR A 639 -2.01 -27.90 1.03
CA TYR A 639 -2.73 -29.07 0.49
C TYR A 639 -3.94 -29.46 1.35
N THR A 640 -3.81 -29.43 2.67
CA THR A 640 -4.85 -29.93 3.59
C THR A 640 -5.98 -28.93 3.83
N LEU A 641 -5.68 -27.63 3.95
CA LEU A 641 -6.66 -26.59 4.30
C LEU A 641 -7.93 -26.60 3.41
N PRO A 642 -7.80 -26.63 2.06
CA PRO A 642 -8.96 -26.63 1.16
C PRO A 642 -9.74 -27.96 1.14
N ARG A 643 -9.17 -29.05 1.69
CA ARG A 643 -9.80 -30.38 1.74
C ARG A 643 -10.67 -30.57 2.98
N ILE A 644 -10.54 -29.72 4.00
CA ILE A 644 -11.39 -29.72 5.18
C ILE A 644 -12.74 -29.04 4.84
N LYS A 645 -13.78 -29.84 4.60
CA LYS A 645 -15.11 -29.38 4.16
C LYS A 645 -15.71 -28.24 5.00
N VAL A 646 -15.48 -28.26 6.32
CA VAL A 646 -16.04 -27.25 7.25
C VAL A 646 -15.34 -25.89 7.12
N LEU A 647 -14.06 -25.88 6.75
CA LEU A 647 -13.26 -24.66 6.63
C LEU A 647 -13.25 -24.12 5.19
N CYS A 648 -13.39 -25.00 4.20
CA CYS A 648 -13.23 -24.69 2.79
C CYS A 648 -14.24 -23.64 2.29
N ASP A 649 -13.71 -22.52 1.83
CA ASP A 649 -14.40 -21.51 1.03
C ASP A 649 -13.41 -20.91 0.00
N ASN A 650 -13.89 -20.00 -0.86
CA ASN A 650 -13.05 -19.38 -1.89
C ASN A 650 -11.86 -18.60 -1.30
N VAL A 651 -11.98 -18.07 -0.07
CA VAL A 651 -10.91 -17.32 0.59
C VAL A 651 -9.83 -18.27 1.12
N ILE A 652 -10.20 -19.38 1.75
CA ILE A 652 -9.27 -20.43 2.19
C ILE A 652 -8.55 -21.07 1.00
N LYS A 653 -9.24 -21.27 -0.14
CA LYS A 653 -8.58 -21.66 -1.39
C LYS A 653 -7.55 -20.61 -1.82
N GLY A 654 -7.91 -19.33 -1.81
CA GLY A 654 -6.98 -18.24 -2.10
C GLY A 654 -5.76 -18.21 -1.17
N ILE A 655 -5.97 -18.35 0.15
CA ILE A 655 -4.90 -18.42 1.16
C ILE A 655 -3.97 -19.62 0.88
N SER A 656 -4.52 -20.80 0.60
CA SER A 656 -3.74 -21.98 0.22
C SER A 656 -2.89 -21.73 -1.04
N MET A 657 -3.45 -21.09 -2.06
CA MET A 657 -2.69 -20.73 -3.26
C MET A 657 -1.59 -19.70 -2.99
N SER A 658 -1.83 -18.73 -2.10
CA SER A 658 -0.79 -17.80 -1.63
C SER A 658 0.32 -18.51 -0.88
N ILE A 659 0.00 -19.49 -0.02
CA ILE A 659 0.99 -20.33 0.66
C ILE A 659 1.78 -21.14 -0.36
N TYR A 660 1.15 -21.75 -1.37
CA TYR A 660 1.85 -22.43 -2.46
C TYR A 660 2.80 -21.50 -3.22
N ALA A 661 2.36 -20.30 -3.58
CA ALA A 661 3.19 -19.33 -4.27
C ALA A 661 4.41 -18.92 -3.44
N LEU A 662 4.21 -18.62 -2.14
CA LEU A 662 5.30 -18.30 -1.22
C LEU A 662 6.26 -19.48 -1.03
N ALA A 663 5.74 -20.70 -0.84
CA ALA A 663 6.54 -21.90 -0.67
C ALA A 663 7.35 -22.26 -1.92
N LEU A 664 6.80 -22.04 -3.12
CA LEU A 664 7.52 -22.17 -4.39
C LEU A 664 8.61 -21.10 -4.54
N LEU A 665 8.35 -19.86 -4.13
CA LEU A 665 9.36 -18.80 -4.11
C LEU A 665 10.51 -19.13 -3.15
N THR A 666 10.20 -19.60 -1.94
CA THR A 666 11.23 -20.02 -0.97
C THR A 666 11.99 -21.25 -1.44
N LEU A 667 11.33 -22.21 -2.10
CA LEU A 667 12.00 -23.35 -2.74
C LEU A 667 12.97 -22.89 -3.83
N PHE A 668 12.55 -21.92 -4.65
CA PHE A 668 13.42 -21.33 -5.65
C PHE A 668 14.64 -20.64 -5.01
N SER A 669 14.44 -19.85 -3.94
CA SER A 669 15.54 -19.25 -3.17
C SER A 669 16.48 -20.29 -2.55
N LEU A 670 15.94 -21.38 -2.00
CA LEU A 670 16.74 -22.46 -1.41
C LEU A 670 17.69 -23.10 -2.43
N ASN A 671 17.26 -23.22 -3.70
CA ASN A 671 18.11 -23.76 -4.77
C ASN A 671 19.28 -22.85 -5.17
N PHE A 672 19.39 -21.62 -4.65
CA PHE A 672 20.61 -20.80 -4.78
C PHE A 672 21.67 -21.15 -3.73
N THR A 673 21.29 -21.86 -2.69
CA THR A 673 22.17 -22.23 -1.58
C THR A 673 22.66 -23.67 -1.75
N SER A 674 23.92 -23.91 -1.39
CA SER A 674 24.48 -25.26 -1.37
C SER A 674 24.18 -25.91 -0.02
N PRO A 675 23.67 -27.16 0.03
CA PRO A 675 23.47 -27.89 1.29
C PRO A 675 24.79 -28.25 1.99
N VAL A 676 25.94 -28.05 1.32
CA VAL A 676 27.27 -28.40 1.84
C VAL A 676 28.19 -27.19 1.78
N LYS A 677 28.85 -26.89 2.92
CA LYS A 677 29.92 -25.90 3.03
C LYS A 677 31.28 -26.62 2.93
N GLY A 678 31.74 -26.90 1.70
CA GLY A 678 33.01 -27.60 1.43
C GLY A 678 32.83 -29.08 1.10
N TYR A 679 33.63 -29.98 1.68
CA TYR A 679 33.53 -31.43 1.48
C TYR A 679 32.64 -32.06 2.56
N LEU A 680 31.75 -32.97 2.16
CA LEU A 680 30.94 -33.76 3.08
C LEU A 680 31.83 -34.72 3.89
N VAL A 681 31.71 -34.64 5.22
CA VAL A 681 32.11 -35.71 6.15
C VAL A 681 30.94 -36.69 6.24
N GLU A 682 31.18 -37.92 6.72
CA GLU A 682 30.13 -38.92 6.95
C GLU A 682 28.95 -38.32 7.73
N MET A 683 27.76 -38.28 7.11
CA MET A 683 26.52 -37.87 7.77
C MET A 683 25.84 -39.07 8.43
N PRO A 684 25.19 -38.88 9.59
CA PRO A 684 24.35 -39.92 10.18
C PRO A 684 23.31 -40.43 9.17
N LEU A 685 23.28 -41.75 8.97
CA LEU A 685 22.45 -42.41 7.96
C LEU A 685 20.96 -42.06 8.11
N ALA A 686 20.47 -41.89 9.35
CA ALA A 686 19.09 -41.47 9.62
C ALA A 686 18.77 -40.06 9.08
N ILE A 687 19.66 -39.08 9.26
CA ILE A 687 19.46 -37.71 8.80
C ILE A 687 19.51 -37.65 7.26
N SER A 688 20.42 -38.43 6.65
CA SER A 688 20.51 -38.54 5.19
C SER A 688 19.24 -39.15 4.59
N ILE A 689 18.70 -40.23 5.17
CA ILE A 689 17.44 -40.84 4.71
C ILE A 689 16.26 -39.87 4.88
N VAL A 690 16.14 -39.23 6.04
CA VAL A 690 15.03 -38.30 6.31
C VAL A 690 15.12 -37.08 5.39
N GLY A 691 16.30 -36.45 5.24
CA GLY A 691 16.49 -35.29 4.37
C GLY A 691 16.29 -35.61 2.88
N THR A 692 16.69 -36.81 2.42
CA THR A 692 16.44 -37.24 1.03
C THR A 692 14.95 -37.52 0.77
N LEU A 693 14.26 -38.18 1.70
CA LEU A 693 12.81 -38.37 1.63
C LEU A 693 12.07 -37.03 1.65
N GLU A 694 12.51 -36.10 2.49
CA GLU A 694 11.97 -34.75 2.59
C GLU A 694 12.09 -34.00 1.26
N LEU A 695 13.28 -33.98 0.65
CA LEU A 695 13.51 -33.36 -0.66
C LEU A 695 12.70 -34.03 -1.77
N ALA A 696 12.59 -35.36 -1.76
CA ALA A 696 11.77 -36.10 -2.71
C ALA A 696 10.28 -35.73 -2.57
N LEU A 697 9.79 -35.58 -1.33
CA LEU A 697 8.41 -35.18 -1.06
C LEU A 697 8.15 -33.72 -1.44
N ILE A 698 9.11 -32.82 -1.21
CA ILE A 698 9.06 -31.43 -1.69
C ILE A 698 9.00 -31.39 -3.22
N ALA A 699 9.85 -32.17 -3.91
CA ALA A 699 9.84 -32.24 -5.37
C ALA A 699 8.47 -32.72 -5.89
N PHE A 700 7.91 -33.78 -5.31
CA PHE A 700 6.59 -34.27 -5.67
C PHE A 700 5.47 -33.26 -5.38
N LEU A 701 5.46 -32.67 -4.18
CA LEU A 701 4.47 -31.67 -3.78
C LEU A 701 4.58 -30.38 -4.60
N SER A 702 5.77 -30.01 -5.08
CA SER A 702 5.96 -28.83 -5.94
C SER A 702 5.21 -28.97 -7.27
N ILE A 703 5.17 -30.18 -7.84
CA ILE A 703 4.41 -30.46 -9.07
C ILE A 703 2.91 -30.29 -8.80
N LEU A 704 2.42 -30.80 -7.66
CA LEU A 704 1.03 -30.63 -7.24
C LEU A 704 0.69 -29.17 -6.96
N ALA A 705 1.61 -28.43 -6.33
CA ALA A 705 1.46 -27.01 -6.04
C ALA A 705 1.35 -26.19 -7.33
N VAL A 706 2.24 -26.41 -8.30
CA VAL A 706 2.18 -25.74 -9.61
C VAL A 706 0.92 -26.12 -10.36
N ARG A 707 0.52 -27.40 -10.37
CA ARG A 707 -0.74 -27.84 -10.99
C ARG A 707 -1.94 -27.14 -10.37
N ASP A 708 -2.07 -27.18 -9.05
CA ASP A 708 -3.22 -26.62 -8.34
C ASP A 708 -3.27 -25.08 -8.51
N LEU A 709 -2.11 -24.40 -8.52
CA LEU A 709 -1.99 -22.97 -8.80
C LEU A 709 -2.42 -22.64 -10.24
N VAL A 710 -1.95 -23.39 -11.23
CA VAL A 710 -2.33 -23.19 -12.64
C VAL A 710 -3.82 -23.44 -12.85
N LEU A 711 -4.38 -24.52 -12.28
CA LEU A 711 -5.82 -24.82 -12.39
C LEU A 711 -6.68 -23.73 -11.74
N TYR A 712 -6.26 -23.20 -10.58
CA TYR A 712 -6.98 -22.12 -9.90
C TYR A 712 -7.01 -20.81 -10.73
N PHE A 713 -5.92 -20.47 -11.39
CA PHE A 713 -5.86 -19.26 -12.22
C PHE A 713 -6.53 -19.44 -13.59
N VAL A 714 -6.34 -20.59 -14.25
CA VAL A 714 -6.85 -20.82 -15.61
C VAL A 714 -8.33 -21.23 -15.61
N ILE A 715 -8.72 -22.17 -14.74
CA ILE A 715 -10.08 -22.74 -14.74
C ILE A 715 -11.04 -21.90 -13.89
N ASP A 716 -10.70 -21.64 -12.62
CA ASP A 716 -11.63 -20.97 -11.70
C ASP A 716 -11.78 -19.47 -12.03
N HIS A 717 -10.73 -18.81 -12.56
CA HIS A 717 -10.74 -17.37 -12.89
C HIS A 717 -10.84 -17.06 -14.39
N LYS A 718 -11.07 -18.07 -15.26
CA LYS A 718 -11.30 -17.92 -16.71
C LYS A 718 -10.21 -17.11 -17.44
N LEU A 719 -8.94 -17.24 -17.04
CA LEU A 719 -7.85 -16.57 -17.75
C LEU A 719 -7.65 -17.20 -19.15
N GLY A 720 -7.50 -16.36 -20.17
CA GLY A 720 -7.31 -16.81 -21.55
C GLY A 720 -6.04 -17.64 -21.75
N ILE A 721 -6.03 -18.52 -22.76
CA ILE A 721 -4.90 -19.42 -23.10
C ILE A 721 -3.57 -18.66 -23.30
N GLU A 722 -3.65 -17.36 -23.62
CA GLU A 722 -2.50 -16.48 -23.82
C GLU A 722 -1.64 -16.23 -22.56
N TRP A 723 -2.13 -16.57 -21.36
CA TRP A 723 -1.36 -16.48 -20.11
C TRP A 723 -0.32 -17.59 -19.94
N TYR A 724 -0.49 -18.71 -20.66
CA TYR A 724 0.42 -19.85 -20.55
C TYR A 724 1.85 -19.53 -21.03
N PRO A 725 2.06 -18.92 -22.23
CA PRO A 725 3.39 -18.45 -22.64
C PRO A 725 4.02 -17.43 -21.69
N LEU A 726 3.21 -16.60 -21.02
CA LEU A 726 3.70 -15.62 -20.04
C LEU A 726 4.27 -16.34 -18.80
N ALA A 727 3.56 -17.34 -18.26
CA ALA A 727 4.02 -18.13 -17.12
C ALA A 727 5.33 -18.87 -17.43
N ILE A 728 5.45 -19.44 -18.64
CA ILE A 728 6.71 -20.07 -19.10
C ILE A 728 7.83 -19.03 -19.22
N SER A 729 7.55 -17.85 -19.76
CA SER A 729 8.55 -16.79 -19.91
C SER A 729 9.07 -16.33 -18.55
N LEU A 730 8.18 -16.17 -17.56
CA LEU A 730 8.54 -15.85 -16.18
C LEU A 730 9.43 -16.94 -15.56
N TYR A 731 9.05 -18.21 -15.71
CA TYR A 731 9.84 -19.35 -15.25
C TYR A 731 11.24 -19.40 -15.89
N PHE A 732 11.34 -19.07 -17.18
CA PHE A 732 12.62 -18.99 -17.86
C PHE A 732 13.52 -17.90 -17.29
N VAL A 733 13.00 -16.69 -17.01
CA VAL A 733 13.78 -15.59 -16.41
C VAL A 733 14.34 -15.99 -15.05
N ILE A 734 13.50 -16.64 -14.26
CA ILE A 734 13.80 -17.19 -12.95
C ILE A 734 14.98 -18.17 -13.08
N ILE A 735 14.87 -19.20 -13.94
CA ILE A 735 15.97 -20.16 -14.17
C ILE A 735 17.23 -19.49 -14.72
N LEU A 736 17.09 -18.57 -15.67
CA LEU A 736 18.23 -17.85 -16.26
C LEU A 736 19.01 -17.12 -15.18
N THR A 737 18.29 -16.38 -14.33
CA THR A 737 18.88 -15.67 -13.18
C THR A 737 19.56 -16.63 -12.23
N GLN A 738 18.92 -17.78 -11.96
CA GLN A 738 19.53 -18.81 -11.12
C GLN A 738 20.84 -19.28 -11.67
N ASN A 739 20.88 -19.69 -12.94
CA ASN A 739 22.11 -20.16 -13.58
C ASN A 739 23.21 -19.10 -13.56
N LEU A 740 22.90 -17.82 -13.83
CA LEU A 740 23.89 -16.74 -13.79
C LEU A 740 24.52 -16.56 -12.40
N ILE A 741 23.72 -16.71 -11.34
CA ILE A 741 24.20 -16.55 -9.97
C ILE A 741 24.88 -17.82 -9.46
N THR A 742 24.29 -19.00 -9.65
CA THR A 742 24.79 -20.25 -9.06
C THR A 742 25.88 -20.90 -9.89
N GLN A 743 25.70 -21.01 -11.20
CA GLN A 743 26.64 -21.68 -12.10
C GLN A 743 27.80 -20.76 -12.50
N TYR A 744 27.49 -19.50 -12.82
CA TYR A 744 28.49 -18.51 -13.25
C TYR A 744 29.02 -17.62 -12.11
N ARG A 745 28.50 -17.76 -10.89
CA ARG A 745 28.93 -17.02 -9.68
C ARG A 745 28.91 -15.50 -9.84
N LEU A 746 27.98 -14.96 -10.63
CA LEU A 746 27.80 -13.52 -10.77
C LEU A 746 26.98 -12.98 -9.60
N GLU A 747 27.47 -11.94 -8.93
CA GLU A 747 26.68 -11.21 -7.93
C GLU A 747 25.50 -10.47 -8.57
N PHE A 748 24.37 -10.35 -7.86
CA PHE A 748 23.19 -9.67 -8.38
C PHE A 748 23.44 -8.18 -8.71
N SER A 749 24.37 -7.53 -8.01
CA SER A 749 24.87 -6.16 -8.24
C SER A 749 25.64 -6.00 -9.55
N ASN A 750 26.03 -7.11 -10.18
CA ASN A 750 26.83 -7.06 -11.38
C ASN A 750 25.99 -6.56 -12.56
N ALA A 751 26.48 -5.49 -13.22
CA ALA A 751 25.86 -4.91 -14.40
C ALA A 751 25.66 -5.92 -15.55
N ALA A 752 26.44 -7.01 -15.60
CA ALA A 752 26.28 -8.09 -16.57
C ALA A 752 24.87 -8.72 -16.53
N ILE A 753 24.29 -8.88 -15.35
CA ILE A 753 22.94 -9.46 -15.21
C ILE A 753 21.90 -8.51 -15.84
N SER A 754 22.04 -7.21 -15.60
CA SER A 754 21.11 -6.20 -16.10
C SER A 754 21.22 -6.04 -17.63
N ILE A 755 22.44 -6.20 -18.18
CA ILE A 755 22.67 -6.27 -19.64
C ILE A 755 22.02 -7.52 -20.24
N ILE A 756 22.19 -8.70 -19.62
CA ILE A 756 21.58 -9.95 -20.08
C ILE A 756 20.05 -9.85 -20.03
N TYR A 757 19.47 -9.20 -19.02
CA TYR A 757 18.03 -8.93 -18.97
C TYR A 757 17.54 -8.02 -20.09
N LEU A 758 18.30 -7.00 -20.45
CA LEU A 758 17.95 -6.14 -21.60
C LEU A 758 18.04 -6.91 -22.92
N ALA A 759 19.03 -7.79 -23.09
CA ALA A 759 19.13 -8.66 -24.26
C ALA A 759 17.99 -9.68 -24.33
N ALA A 760 17.61 -10.28 -23.20
CA ALA A 760 16.47 -11.20 -23.10
C ALA A 760 15.15 -10.46 -23.38
N ALA A 761 14.99 -9.24 -22.86
CA ALA A 761 13.86 -8.36 -23.12
C ALA A 761 13.70 -8.06 -24.62
N LEU A 762 14.79 -7.69 -25.30
CA LEU A 762 14.80 -7.48 -26.74
C LEU A 762 14.37 -8.75 -27.49
N THR A 763 14.87 -9.92 -27.09
CA THR A 763 14.50 -11.21 -27.68
C THR A 763 13.01 -11.52 -27.53
N TRP A 764 12.41 -11.29 -26.36
CA TRP A 764 10.97 -11.48 -26.15
C TRP A 764 10.12 -10.50 -26.96
N ILE A 765 10.57 -9.24 -27.10
CA ILE A 765 9.86 -8.25 -27.92
C ILE A 765 9.85 -8.71 -29.39
N ILE A 766 11.02 -9.10 -29.94
CA ILE A 766 11.13 -9.61 -31.31
C ILE A 766 10.26 -10.86 -31.50
N PHE A 767 10.36 -11.84 -30.59
CA PHE A 767 9.57 -13.07 -30.65
C PHE A 767 8.06 -12.80 -30.54
N GLY A 768 7.65 -11.90 -29.64
CA GLY A 768 6.27 -11.51 -29.45
C GLY A 768 5.67 -10.77 -30.65
N PHE A 769 6.47 -10.01 -31.41
CA PHE A 769 6.06 -9.47 -32.70
C PHE A 769 5.99 -10.56 -33.78
N ALA A 770 7.01 -11.42 -33.87
CA ALA A 770 7.08 -12.49 -34.87
C ALA A 770 5.92 -13.51 -34.77
N LYS A 771 5.53 -13.89 -33.54
CA LYS A 771 4.45 -14.85 -33.27
C LYS A 771 3.11 -14.20 -32.91
N ARG A 772 3.02 -12.86 -32.95
CA ARG A 772 1.83 -12.06 -32.60
C ARG A 772 1.30 -12.27 -31.16
N TYR A 773 2.15 -12.68 -30.22
CA TYR A 773 1.79 -12.81 -28.80
C TYR A 773 1.94 -11.48 -28.05
N VAL A 774 0.80 -10.83 -27.75
CA VAL A 774 0.76 -9.51 -27.10
C VAL A 774 1.37 -9.54 -25.70
N PHE A 775 1.06 -10.54 -24.88
CA PHE A 775 1.58 -10.63 -23.51
C PHE A 775 3.09 -10.81 -23.44
N ILE A 776 3.70 -11.51 -24.40
CA ILE A 776 5.17 -11.68 -24.43
C ILE A 776 5.86 -10.35 -24.77
N ARG A 777 5.29 -9.54 -25.68
CA ARG A 777 5.83 -8.21 -25.97
C ARG A 777 5.77 -7.29 -24.75
N ARG A 778 4.63 -7.29 -24.07
CA ARG A 778 4.44 -6.51 -22.82
C ARG A 778 5.38 -6.99 -21.72
N PHE A 779 5.60 -8.29 -21.60
CA PHE A 779 6.58 -8.86 -20.67
C PHE A 779 8.00 -8.38 -20.97
N GLY A 780 8.43 -8.45 -22.24
CA GLY A 780 9.73 -7.92 -22.66
C GLY A 780 9.89 -6.43 -22.37
N LEU A 781 8.85 -5.61 -22.63
CA LEU A 781 8.86 -4.19 -22.27
C LEU A 781 8.97 -3.97 -20.76
N ALA A 782 8.19 -4.69 -19.95
CA ALA A 782 8.25 -4.61 -18.50
C ALA A 782 9.64 -5.00 -17.96
N MET A 783 10.22 -6.08 -18.48
CA MET A 783 11.58 -6.52 -18.15
C MET A 783 12.63 -5.46 -18.51
N SER A 784 12.48 -4.77 -19.64
CA SER A 784 13.40 -3.68 -19.99
C SER A 784 13.33 -2.53 -19.00
N MET A 785 12.14 -2.12 -18.56
CA MET A 785 11.95 -1.07 -17.56
C MET A 785 12.51 -1.49 -16.18
N LEU A 786 12.29 -2.74 -15.77
CA LEU A 786 12.84 -3.28 -14.53
C LEU A 786 14.36 -3.28 -14.54
N SER A 787 14.98 -3.67 -15.66
CA SER A 787 16.45 -3.64 -15.79
C SER A 787 17.01 -2.21 -15.68
N VAL A 788 16.35 -1.22 -16.29
CA VAL A 788 16.73 0.20 -16.16
C VAL A 788 16.58 0.67 -14.72
N ALA A 789 15.47 0.37 -14.06
CA ALA A 789 15.25 0.75 -12.65
C ALA A 789 16.31 0.13 -11.72
N LYS A 790 16.62 -1.15 -11.93
CA LYS A 790 17.68 -1.85 -11.19
C LYS A 790 19.03 -1.15 -11.33
N LEU A 791 19.38 -0.71 -12.54
CA LEU A 791 20.63 0.02 -12.76
C LEU A 791 20.72 1.27 -11.86
N PHE A 792 19.64 2.06 -11.75
CA PHE A 792 19.64 3.29 -10.97
C PHE A 792 19.77 3.07 -9.47
N ILE A 793 19.05 2.08 -8.97
CA ILE A 793 18.87 1.87 -7.54
C ILE A 793 20.01 1.05 -6.96
N ILE A 794 20.48 0.04 -7.70
CA ILE A 794 21.36 -1.00 -7.19
C ILE A 794 22.73 -0.90 -7.86
N ASP A 795 22.79 -1.02 -9.18
CA ASP A 795 24.07 -1.23 -9.87
C ASP A 795 24.98 0.01 -9.72
N LEU A 796 24.43 1.23 -9.81
CA LEU A 796 25.22 2.46 -9.66
C LEU A 796 25.81 2.69 -8.27
N ALA A 797 25.16 2.21 -7.21
CA ALA A 797 25.61 2.50 -5.85
C ALA A 797 27.00 1.91 -5.57
N PHE A 798 27.35 0.81 -6.24
CA PHE A 798 28.55 0.01 -5.97
C PHE A 798 29.63 0.10 -7.06
N LEU A 799 29.37 0.78 -8.17
CA LEU A 799 30.35 0.94 -9.25
C LEU A 799 31.32 2.10 -8.98
N THR A 800 32.57 1.99 -9.42
CA THR A 800 33.49 3.13 -9.47
C THR A 800 33.07 4.11 -10.56
N GLN A 801 33.52 5.37 -10.46
CA GLN A 801 33.07 6.45 -11.35
C GLN A 801 33.22 6.12 -12.84
N GLY A 802 34.28 5.38 -13.24
CA GLY A 802 34.48 4.93 -14.62
C GLY A 802 33.47 3.89 -15.11
N TYR A 803 33.18 2.85 -14.32
CA TYR A 803 32.20 1.84 -14.71
C TYR A 803 30.77 2.39 -14.72
N ARG A 804 30.44 3.36 -13.85
CA ARG A 804 29.14 4.06 -13.91
C ARG A 804 28.90 4.72 -15.27
N ILE A 805 29.93 5.39 -15.79
CA ILE A 805 29.87 6.07 -17.09
C ILE A 805 29.66 5.06 -18.24
N VAL A 806 30.43 3.96 -18.25
CA VAL A 806 30.28 2.90 -19.29
C VAL A 806 28.90 2.25 -19.23
N SER A 807 28.40 1.95 -18.02
CA SER A 807 27.07 1.36 -17.83
C SER A 807 25.94 2.28 -18.32
N TYR A 808 26.01 3.58 -18.07
CA TYR A 808 25.03 4.54 -18.62
C TYR A 808 25.01 4.54 -20.16
N PHE A 809 26.19 4.43 -20.78
CA PHE A 809 26.32 4.46 -22.22
C PHE A 809 25.76 3.20 -22.88
N VAL A 810 26.12 2.01 -22.38
CA VAL A 810 25.62 0.72 -22.87
C VAL A 810 24.10 0.60 -22.72
N PHE A 811 23.56 1.04 -21.59
CA PHE A 811 22.11 1.06 -21.37
C PHE A 811 21.39 2.02 -22.31
N GLY A 812 21.95 3.22 -22.52
CA GLY A 812 21.43 4.18 -23.48
C GLY A 812 21.30 3.57 -24.89
N ILE A 813 22.33 2.87 -25.36
CA ILE A 813 22.33 2.23 -26.69
C ILE A 813 21.28 1.11 -26.79
N ILE A 814 21.20 0.21 -25.81
CA ILE A 814 20.26 -0.92 -25.88
C ILE A 814 18.79 -0.43 -25.80
N LEU A 815 18.51 0.61 -25.01
CA LEU A 815 17.17 1.22 -24.97
C LEU A 815 16.78 1.88 -26.29
N LEU A 816 17.72 2.53 -26.96
CA LEU A 816 17.52 3.06 -28.31
C LEU A 816 17.24 1.93 -29.32
N ALA A 817 17.94 0.80 -29.23
CA ALA A 817 17.70 -0.36 -30.08
C ALA A 817 16.31 -0.98 -29.85
N ILE A 818 15.86 -1.09 -28.59
CA ILE A 818 14.50 -1.53 -28.24
C ILE A 818 13.47 -0.58 -28.87
N SER A 819 13.69 0.73 -28.77
CA SER A 819 12.80 1.74 -29.35
C SER A 819 12.72 1.64 -30.89
N PHE A 820 13.86 1.43 -31.55
CA PHE A 820 13.92 1.23 -32.99
C PHE A 820 13.18 -0.04 -33.45
N VAL A 821 13.40 -1.17 -32.78
CA VAL A 821 12.69 -2.43 -33.08
C VAL A 821 11.18 -2.26 -32.94
N TYR A 822 10.76 -1.55 -31.89
CA TYR A 822 9.35 -1.27 -31.65
C TYR A 822 8.74 -0.41 -32.79
N GLN A 823 9.45 0.63 -33.23
CA GLN A 823 9.06 1.46 -34.39
C GLN A 823 8.94 0.66 -35.69
N TYR A 824 9.96 -0.17 -35.98
CA TYR A 824 10.03 -0.93 -37.23
C TYR A 824 8.91 -1.97 -37.34
N PHE A 825 8.66 -2.76 -36.29
CA PHE A 825 7.63 -3.79 -36.33
C PHE A 825 6.21 -3.23 -36.23
N ASN A 826 6.01 -2.12 -35.52
CA ASN A 826 4.70 -1.47 -35.46
C ASN A 826 4.27 -0.94 -36.85
N LYS A 827 5.19 -0.27 -37.56
CA LYS A 827 4.96 0.20 -38.94
C LYS A 827 4.67 -0.95 -39.92
N LYS A 828 5.33 -2.11 -39.74
CA LYS A 828 5.08 -3.29 -40.57
C LYS A 828 3.72 -3.93 -40.30
N LEU A 829 3.23 -3.89 -39.06
CA LEU A 829 1.88 -4.36 -38.71
C LEU A 829 0.78 -3.46 -39.30
N GLU A 830 0.99 -2.14 -39.28
CA GLU A 830 0.11 -1.17 -39.94
C GLU A 830 0.03 -1.43 -41.46
N ASN A 831 1.17 -1.57 -42.13
CA ASN A 831 1.22 -1.84 -43.58
C ASN A 831 0.56 -3.18 -43.99
N ILE A 832 0.63 -4.23 -43.16
CA ILE A 832 -0.03 -5.52 -43.47
C ILE A 832 -1.56 -5.41 -43.34
N CYS A 833 -2.07 -4.52 -42.48
CA CYS A 833 -3.50 -4.28 -42.37
C CYS A 833 -4.07 -3.48 -43.54
N GLU A 834 -3.26 -2.64 -44.21
CA GLU A 834 -3.65 -1.89 -45.41
C GLU A 834 -3.64 -2.74 -46.70
N VAL A 835 -2.90 -3.86 -46.75
CA VAL A 835 -2.64 -4.64 -47.98
C VAL A 835 -3.49 -5.93 -48.07
N MET A 836 -4.72 -5.96 -47.53
CA MET A 836 -5.70 -6.99 -47.91
C MET A 836 -6.70 -6.40 -48.91
N PRO A 837 -6.50 -6.55 -50.23
CA PRO A 837 -7.46 -6.08 -51.23
C PRO A 837 -8.65 -7.06 -51.32
N ASP A 838 -9.80 -6.51 -51.73
CA ASP A 838 -11.02 -7.23 -52.12
C ASP A 838 -10.76 -8.23 -53.27
N ASP A 839 -10.26 -9.43 -52.96
CA ASP A 839 -10.31 -10.56 -53.88
C ASP A 839 -11.73 -11.16 -53.85
N LYS A 840 -12.68 -10.49 -54.53
CA LYS A 840 -13.82 -11.09 -55.25
C LYS A 840 -14.72 -10.02 -55.88
N LYS A 841 -14.22 -9.40 -56.94
CA LYS A 841 -15.07 -8.91 -58.04
C LYS A 841 -14.36 -9.19 -59.36
N ASN A 842 -14.67 -10.34 -59.95
CA ASN A 842 -14.75 -10.54 -61.40
C ASN A 842 -15.24 -11.97 -61.68
N SER A 843 -16.55 -12.08 -61.88
CA SER A 843 -17.16 -13.09 -62.75
C SER A 843 -18.40 -12.44 -63.35
N ASN A 844 -18.24 -11.91 -64.57
CA ASN A 844 -19.31 -11.96 -65.56
C ASN A 844 -19.54 -13.42 -65.95
#